data_AF-A0A0G1L7S7-F1
#
_entry.id   AF-A0A0G1L7S7-F1
#
_cell.length_a   1.000
_cell.length_b   1.000
_cell.length_c   1.000
_cell.angle_alpha   90.00
_cell.angle_beta   90.00
_cell.angle_gamma   90.00
#
_symmetry.space_group_name_H-M   'P 1'
#
loop_
_entity.id
_entity.type
_entity.pdbx_description
1 polymer ?
#
loop_
_entity_poly.entity_id
_entity_poly.type
_entity_poly.pdbx_seq_one_letter_code
_entity_poly.pdbx_strand_id
1 'polypeptide(L)'
;MKKPKILLVGAGRFGKKHLRNLLLLEKQGKLTLAGVVVKTKKNQQELQKEYDMPIFTDLKPSLLKKADAVDIVTPYQTHFSLIKKCLRYADVFVEKPLAETAEEANILRDYAKKHKKILMVGHIYRFHPLTEKLKSLAPKFKNLKQIEGEFISPIATYEGYDPLLEELHWFDVLDYLFGEKPKVIWSKGTKYLKDVYLRYPNGADAHFKIGWRNDQKIRTLNFVMSGDKKIICDFTRPVTVEPLAKELTLFIDILRGRKISYPDGEIGARIIEIVEAAKQSQRPKTPSVAIIGGGIFGATAAIIIGKYFPVTLFEKKSGLLAEASLANQYRHHYGYHYPRSPETIQEVREARRDFESVYREAISSGFPSYYCVSQKGSLVSAKQFLKVCKQNGLPAKRAYPPKIFLNRDTVSLSVRTPEAVYDYKKLKNLVSRELRGNQNVKLKLNSEILSARLNKDGKKTLIINSKNGSKSSEEFDCVINATYARYNNFCDWLGFPLKNLNFRLKELAVVRLKTSDKCAVTIMDGPFATILPMDSHGNLYTLGDVPLSVHKSYVNLKSLSLDKIRKLPAPRWEEMKERCSRWFPILKNSEYIKSMFVILPTEPASAGTDARPTVVAFHGFGCFSIFSGKVITCVSAAKKILRELK
;
A
#
# COMPACT_ATOMS: atom_id res chain seq x y z
N MET A 1 -9.68 54.76 -1.68
CA MET A 1 -9.91 53.57 -2.54
C MET A 1 -11.41 53.31 -2.64
N LYS A 2 -11.91 52.87 -3.81
CA LYS A 2 -13.33 52.50 -4.00
C LYS A 2 -13.71 51.41 -2.99
N LYS A 3 -14.83 51.58 -2.28
CA LYS A 3 -15.42 50.55 -1.41
C LYS A 3 -16.33 49.68 -2.29
N PRO A 4 -15.95 48.43 -2.61
CA PRO A 4 -16.79 47.57 -3.44
C PRO A 4 -18.11 47.28 -2.74
N LYS A 5 -19.22 47.34 -3.48
CA LYS A 5 -20.55 46.93 -3.03
C LYS A 5 -20.73 45.44 -3.24
N ILE A 6 -20.84 44.67 -2.16
CA ILE A 6 -20.93 43.21 -2.20
C ILE A 6 -22.33 42.78 -1.80
N LEU A 7 -22.92 41.84 -2.54
CA LEU A 7 -24.18 41.18 -2.20
C LEU A 7 -23.90 39.74 -1.76
N LEU A 8 -24.37 39.34 -0.58
CA LEU A 8 -24.26 37.95 -0.12
C LEU A 8 -25.48 37.14 -0.59
N VAL A 9 -25.28 35.97 -1.18
CA VAL A 9 -26.34 35.05 -1.62
C VAL A 9 -26.18 33.74 -0.84
N GLY A 10 -27.12 33.45 0.05
CA GLY A 10 -27.06 32.31 0.95
C GLY A 10 -26.51 32.69 2.33
N ALA A 11 -27.37 32.60 3.34
CA ALA A 11 -27.03 32.84 4.75
C ALA A 11 -27.41 31.63 5.62
N GLY A 12 -27.11 30.43 5.11
CA GLY A 12 -27.20 29.18 5.86
C GLY A 12 -26.07 29.04 6.88
N ARG A 13 -25.77 27.80 7.31
CA ARG A 13 -24.77 27.53 8.37
C ARG A 13 -23.40 28.17 8.10
N PHE A 14 -22.86 28.02 6.88
CA PHE A 14 -21.58 28.64 6.51
C PHE A 14 -21.75 30.10 6.04
N GLY A 15 -22.85 30.41 5.34
CA GLY A 15 -23.17 31.78 4.91
C GLY A 15 -23.27 32.78 6.07
N LYS A 16 -23.74 32.37 7.26
CA LYS A 16 -23.69 33.21 8.47
C LYS A 16 -22.26 33.59 8.89
N LYS A 17 -21.26 32.74 8.62
CA LYS A 17 -19.85 33.08 8.87
C LYS A 17 -19.33 34.10 7.86
N HIS A 18 -19.75 34.01 6.60
CA HIS A 18 -19.45 35.03 5.59
C HIS A 18 -20.10 36.36 5.99
N LEU A 19 -21.39 36.36 6.32
CA LEU A 19 -22.11 37.55 6.77
C LEU A 19 -21.39 38.25 7.94
N ARG A 20 -21.00 37.49 8.97
CA ARG A 20 -20.24 38.01 10.11
C ARG A 20 -18.93 38.68 9.69
N ASN A 21 -18.16 38.04 8.81
CA ASN A 21 -16.88 38.57 8.34
C ASN A 21 -17.05 39.78 7.41
N LEU A 22 -18.04 39.77 6.52
CA LEU A 22 -18.38 40.88 5.64
C LEU A 22 -18.81 42.12 6.44
N LEU A 23 -19.64 41.94 7.46
CA LEU A 23 -20.01 43.00 8.40
C LEU A 23 -18.81 43.59 9.15
N LEU A 24 -17.87 42.74 9.59
CA LEU A 24 -16.64 43.21 10.22
C LEU A 24 -15.78 44.03 9.25
N LEU A 25 -15.65 43.58 8.01
CA LEU A 25 -14.91 44.27 6.96
C LEU A 25 -15.60 45.59 6.55
N GLU A 26 -16.93 45.64 6.55
CA GLU A 26 -17.72 46.86 6.36
C GLU A 26 -17.47 47.87 7.49
N LYS A 27 -17.49 47.44 8.75
CA LYS A 27 -17.13 48.28 9.91
C LYS A 27 -15.72 48.85 9.82
N GLN A 28 -14.79 48.08 9.23
CA GLN A 28 -13.42 48.53 8.92
C GLN A 28 -13.34 49.46 7.68
N GLY A 29 -14.47 49.81 7.07
CA GLY A 29 -14.54 50.64 5.87
C GLY A 29 -13.98 49.97 4.61
N LYS A 30 -13.86 48.63 4.59
CA LYS A 30 -13.25 47.91 3.46
C LYS A 30 -14.23 47.69 2.31
N LEU A 31 -15.52 47.52 2.58
CA LEU A 31 -16.58 47.26 1.60
C LEU A 31 -17.88 47.95 2.03
N THR A 32 -18.90 47.87 1.17
CA THR A 32 -20.31 48.13 1.55
C THR A 32 -21.13 46.87 1.29
N LEU A 33 -21.85 46.38 2.29
CA LEU A 33 -22.71 45.21 2.17
C LEU A 33 -24.06 45.65 1.61
N ALA A 34 -24.30 45.37 0.33
CA ALA A 34 -25.51 45.77 -0.39
C ALA A 34 -26.78 45.05 0.07
N GLY A 35 -26.61 43.95 0.83
CA GLY A 35 -27.67 43.15 1.41
C GLY A 35 -27.38 41.65 1.34
N VAL A 36 -28.38 40.87 1.74
CA VAL A 36 -28.33 39.40 1.72
C VAL A 36 -29.52 38.86 0.93
N VAL A 37 -29.29 37.84 0.10
CA VAL A 37 -30.33 37.12 -0.63
C VAL A 37 -30.47 35.72 -0.03
N VAL A 38 -31.68 35.36 0.38
CA VAL A 38 -32.00 34.03 0.94
C VAL A 38 -33.15 33.38 0.17
N LYS A 39 -33.25 32.05 0.23
CA LYS A 39 -34.21 31.29 -0.58
C LYS A 39 -35.67 31.49 -0.15
N THR A 40 -35.93 31.68 1.14
CA THR A 40 -37.31 31.65 1.69
C THR A 40 -37.64 32.94 2.44
N LYS A 41 -38.93 33.33 2.42
CA LYS A 41 -39.46 34.43 3.25
C LYS A 41 -39.21 34.20 4.74
N LYS A 42 -39.25 32.94 5.20
CA LYS A 42 -38.93 32.58 6.58
C LYS A 42 -37.51 33.00 6.95
N ASN A 43 -36.51 32.61 6.15
CA ASN A 43 -35.12 33.01 6.42
C ASN A 43 -34.91 34.52 6.29
N GLN A 44 -35.67 35.18 5.41
CA GLN A 44 -35.64 36.64 5.29
C GLN A 44 -36.09 37.29 6.61
N GLN A 45 -37.24 36.89 7.13
CA GLN A 45 -37.79 37.40 8.38
C GLN A 45 -36.88 37.10 9.58
N GLU A 46 -36.27 35.91 9.63
CA GLU A 46 -35.31 35.54 10.67
C GLU A 46 -34.08 36.47 10.67
N LEU A 47 -33.49 36.73 9.50
CA LEU A 47 -32.33 37.62 9.39
C LEU A 47 -32.67 39.08 9.64
N GLN A 48 -33.86 39.55 9.21
CA GLN A 48 -34.31 40.92 9.46
C GLN A 48 -34.50 41.24 10.95
N LYS A 49 -34.74 40.22 11.78
CA LYS A 49 -34.77 40.39 13.25
C LYS A 49 -33.38 40.60 13.86
N GLU A 50 -32.34 40.06 13.22
CA GLU A 50 -30.98 40.03 13.75
C GLU A 50 -30.10 41.14 13.14
N TYR A 51 -30.39 41.56 11.91
CA TYR A 51 -29.58 42.49 11.15
C TYR A 51 -30.41 43.62 10.53
N ASP A 52 -30.00 44.86 10.78
CA ASP A 52 -30.55 46.05 10.13
C ASP A 52 -29.91 46.27 8.76
N MET A 53 -30.36 45.49 7.76
CA MET A 53 -29.90 45.63 6.38
C MET A 53 -30.93 45.06 5.37
N PRO A 54 -30.82 45.39 4.08
CA PRO A 54 -31.68 44.81 3.06
C PRO A 54 -31.51 43.29 2.96
N ILE A 55 -32.60 42.55 3.20
CA ILE A 55 -32.67 41.10 2.97
C ILE A 55 -33.69 40.83 1.87
N PHE A 56 -33.27 40.15 0.80
CA PHE A 56 -34.07 39.83 -0.38
C PHE A 56 -34.34 38.33 -0.48
N THR A 57 -35.40 37.96 -1.19
CA THR A 57 -35.74 36.55 -1.46
C THR A 57 -35.44 36.10 -2.90
N ASP A 58 -35.00 37.03 -3.76
CA ASP A 58 -34.68 36.75 -5.16
C ASP A 58 -33.55 37.66 -5.65
N LEU A 59 -32.73 37.12 -6.54
CA LEU A 59 -31.58 37.77 -7.12
C LEU A 59 -31.96 38.44 -8.45
N LYS A 60 -32.68 39.55 -8.39
CA LYS A 60 -33.15 40.26 -9.61
C LYS A 60 -32.00 40.94 -10.36
N PRO A 61 -32.05 41.06 -11.71
CA PRO A 61 -31.05 41.81 -12.48
C PRO A 61 -30.86 43.26 -12.02
N SER A 62 -31.93 43.91 -11.56
CA SER A 62 -31.87 45.27 -11.00
C SER A 62 -31.03 45.38 -9.73
N LEU A 63 -30.98 44.30 -8.93
CA LEU A 63 -30.13 44.21 -7.74
C LEU A 63 -28.67 43.94 -8.14
N LEU A 64 -28.47 42.99 -9.06
CA LEU A 64 -27.14 42.64 -9.57
C LEU A 64 -26.41 43.83 -10.24
N LYS A 65 -27.13 44.67 -10.99
CA LYS A 65 -26.57 45.88 -11.62
C LYS A 65 -26.06 46.92 -10.61
N LYS A 66 -26.47 46.84 -9.33
CA LYS A 66 -26.08 47.77 -8.27
C LYS A 66 -24.93 47.25 -7.41
N ALA A 67 -24.55 45.98 -7.57
CA ALA A 67 -23.44 45.35 -6.86
C ALA A 67 -22.19 45.35 -7.75
N ASP A 68 -21.02 45.59 -7.14
CA ASP A 68 -19.74 45.36 -7.82
C ASP A 68 -19.42 43.85 -7.83
N ALA A 69 -19.78 43.14 -6.75
CA ALA A 69 -19.55 41.70 -6.62
C ALA A 69 -20.67 40.96 -5.87
N VAL A 70 -20.72 39.64 -6.06
CA VAL A 70 -21.64 38.73 -5.37
C VAL A 70 -20.84 37.63 -4.67
N ASP A 71 -21.10 37.41 -3.38
CA ASP A 71 -20.58 36.29 -2.58
C ASP A 71 -21.64 35.18 -2.51
N ILE A 72 -21.41 34.04 -3.15
CA ILE A 72 -22.36 32.94 -3.29
C ILE A 72 -22.01 31.82 -2.31
N VAL A 73 -22.84 31.63 -1.29
CA VAL A 73 -22.69 30.64 -0.21
C VAL A 73 -23.94 29.78 -0.10
N THR A 74 -24.32 29.19 -1.23
CA THR A 74 -25.50 28.33 -1.41
C THR A 74 -25.11 26.85 -1.52
N PRO A 75 -26.05 25.89 -1.49
CA PRO A 75 -25.75 24.51 -1.86
C PRO A 75 -25.18 24.46 -3.28
N TYR A 76 -24.13 23.64 -3.48
CA TYR A 76 -23.34 23.67 -4.71
C TYR A 76 -24.13 23.33 -5.98
N GLN A 77 -25.26 22.63 -5.84
CA GLN A 77 -26.19 22.31 -6.95
C GLN A 77 -26.74 23.57 -7.62
N THR A 78 -26.72 24.71 -6.93
CA THR A 78 -27.22 25.98 -7.47
C THR A 78 -26.13 26.84 -8.12
N HIS A 79 -24.84 26.50 -7.90
CA HIS A 79 -23.70 27.33 -8.27
C HIS A 79 -23.68 27.63 -9.77
N PHE A 80 -23.83 26.62 -10.63
CA PHE A 80 -23.77 26.82 -12.08
C PHE A 80 -24.74 27.91 -12.57
N SER A 81 -26.01 27.80 -12.18
CA SER A 81 -27.04 28.76 -12.58
C SER A 81 -26.82 30.15 -11.98
N LEU A 82 -26.46 30.23 -10.70
CA LEU A 82 -26.26 31.49 -9.98
C LEU A 82 -25.03 32.23 -10.49
N ILE A 83 -23.88 31.55 -10.62
CA ILE A 83 -22.64 32.15 -11.11
C ILE A 83 -22.85 32.71 -12.52
N LYS A 84 -23.45 31.91 -13.43
CA LYS A 84 -23.74 32.37 -14.81
C LYS A 84 -24.68 33.58 -14.83
N LYS A 85 -25.66 33.65 -13.93
CA LYS A 85 -26.55 34.81 -13.77
C LYS A 85 -25.80 36.05 -13.26
N CYS A 86 -24.92 35.88 -12.26
CA CYS A 86 -24.16 36.96 -11.64
C CYS A 86 -23.08 37.54 -12.56
N LEU A 87 -22.29 36.70 -13.23
CA LEU A 87 -21.15 37.11 -14.09
C LEU A 87 -21.56 37.99 -15.28
N ARG A 88 -22.86 38.09 -15.60
CA ARG A 88 -23.37 39.06 -16.59
C ARG A 88 -23.30 40.51 -16.10
N TYR A 89 -23.27 40.72 -14.79
CA TYR A 89 -23.45 42.04 -14.17
C TYR A 89 -22.31 42.37 -13.19
N ALA A 90 -21.91 41.41 -12.35
CA ALA A 90 -21.00 41.61 -11.22
C ALA A 90 -19.89 40.54 -11.20
N ASP A 91 -18.81 40.85 -10.47
CA ASP A 91 -17.78 39.87 -10.12
C ASP A 91 -18.34 38.84 -9.12
N VAL A 92 -17.73 37.66 -9.04
CA VAL A 92 -18.25 36.56 -8.23
C VAL A 92 -17.17 35.97 -7.33
N PHE A 93 -17.49 35.86 -6.04
CA PHE A 93 -16.91 34.89 -5.13
C PHE A 93 -17.95 33.77 -4.94
N VAL A 94 -17.53 32.52 -5.01
CA VAL A 94 -18.42 31.37 -4.77
C VAL A 94 -17.74 30.38 -3.82
N GLU A 95 -18.47 29.89 -2.84
CA GLU A 95 -17.99 28.78 -2.02
C GLU A 95 -17.72 27.53 -2.87
N LYS A 96 -16.82 26.67 -2.39
CA LYS A 96 -16.51 25.40 -3.06
C LYS A 96 -17.70 24.42 -2.98
N PRO A 97 -17.77 23.44 -3.91
CA PRO A 97 -17.08 23.36 -5.20
C PRO A 97 -17.55 24.43 -6.20
N LEU A 98 -16.74 24.70 -7.24
CA LEU A 98 -17.12 25.62 -8.32
C LEU A 98 -18.41 25.17 -9.05
N ALA A 99 -18.52 23.87 -9.32
CA ALA A 99 -19.67 23.23 -9.97
C ALA A 99 -19.73 21.73 -9.63
N GLU A 100 -20.77 21.03 -10.09
CA GLU A 100 -20.93 19.58 -9.85
C GLU A 100 -20.04 18.72 -10.75
N THR A 101 -19.89 19.14 -12.01
CA THR A 101 -19.18 18.41 -13.05
C THR A 101 -18.04 19.24 -13.63
N ALA A 102 -17.05 18.56 -14.23
CA ALA A 102 -15.95 19.25 -14.89
C ALA A 102 -16.43 20.08 -16.09
N GLU A 103 -17.45 19.60 -16.80
CA GLU A 103 -18.08 20.31 -17.91
C GLU A 103 -18.67 21.66 -17.46
N GLU A 104 -19.49 21.66 -16.42
CA GLU A 104 -20.08 22.88 -15.86
C GLU A 104 -18.99 23.85 -15.40
N ALA A 105 -17.97 23.34 -14.68
CA ALA A 105 -16.87 24.16 -14.18
C ALA A 105 -16.08 24.82 -15.31
N ASN A 106 -15.81 24.09 -16.41
CA ASN A 106 -15.16 24.61 -17.60
C ASN A 106 -16.01 25.69 -18.30
N ILE A 107 -17.32 25.48 -18.41
CA ILE A 107 -18.25 26.49 -18.93
C ILE A 107 -18.19 27.76 -18.09
N LEU A 108 -18.20 27.67 -16.76
CA LEU A 108 -18.16 28.84 -15.87
C LEU A 108 -16.84 29.60 -15.98
N ARG A 109 -15.71 28.89 -16.04
CA ARG A 109 -14.39 29.47 -16.29
C ARG A 109 -14.37 30.29 -17.56
N ASP A 110 -14.84 29.72 -18.67
CA ASP A 110 -14.82 30.40 -19.97
C ASP A 110 -15.85 31.53 -20.01
N TYR A 111 -16.97 31.37 -19.32
CA TYR A 111 -17.98 32.41 -19.17
C TYR A 111 -17.43 33.64 -18.42
N ALA A 112 -16.68 33.44 -17.32
CA ALA A 112 -16.02 34.51 -16.58
C ALA A 112 -15.00 35.26 -17.46
N LYS A 113 -14.16 34.51 -18.20
CA LYS A 113 -13.19 35.08 -19.16
C LYS A 113 -13.90 35.91 -20.24
N LYS A 114 -14.95 35.37 -20.85
CA LYS A 114 -15.76 36.05 -21.89
C LYS A 114 -16.35 37.38 -21.40
N HIS A 115 -16.84 37.42 -20.16
CA HIS A 115 -17.45 38.63 -19.58
C HIS A 115 -16.42 39.55 -18.90
N LYS A 116 -15.13 39.18 -18.90
CA LYS A 116 -14.04 39.89 -18.23
C LYS A 116 -14.36 40.16 -16.75
N LYS A 117 -14.93 39.16 -16.08
CA LYS A 117 -15.30 39.21 -14.66
C LYS A 117 -14.37 38.36 -13.82
N ILE A 118 -14.17 38.77 -12.58
CA ILE A 118 -13.50 37.97 -11.57
C ILE A 118 -14.44 36.84 -11.15
N LEU A 119 -13.91 35.63 -11.12
CA LEU A 119 -14.56 34.45 -10.54
C LEU A 119 -13.55 33.83 -9.59
N MET A 120 -13.78 33.98 -8.28
CA MET A 120 -12.97 33.40 -7.21
C MET A 120 -13.73 32.27 -6.51
N VAL A 121 -13.05 31.17 -6.20
CA VAL A 121 -13.60 29.99 -5.52
C VAL A 121 -13.11 29.93 -4.07
N GLY A 122 -14.01 29.64 -3.13
CA GLY A 122 -13.79 29.56 -1.69
C GLY A 122 -12.97 28.34 -1.26
N HIS A 123 -11.68 28.37 -1.57
CA HIS A 123 -10.70 27.37 -1.16
C HIS A 123 -10.00 27.76 0.14
N ILE A 124 -10.79 27.87 1.21
CA ILE A 124 -10.40 28.40 2.53
C ILE A 124 -9.09 27.80 3.11
N TYR A 125 -8.79 26.54 2.84
CA TYR A 125 -7.57 25.88 3.36
C TYR A 125 -6.27 26.42 2.74
N ARG A 126 -6.31 27.14 1.62
CA ARG A 126 -5.15 27.88 1.10
C ARG A 126 -4.68 28.97 2.08
N PHE A 127 -5.61 29.53 2.84
CA PHE A 127 -5.37 30.62 3.81
C PHE A 127 -5.08 30.10 5.22
N HIS A 128 -5.02 28.78 5.41
CA HIS A 128 -4.64 28.19 6.68
C HIS A 128 -3.14 28.43 6.96
N PRO A 129 -2.73 28.83 8.18
CA PRO A 129 -1.32 29.10 8.49
C PRO A 129 -0.36 27.94 8.18
N LEU A 130 -0.81 26.70 8.39
CA LEU A 130 -0.02 25.52 8.01
C LEU A 130 0.15 25.40 6.50
N THR A 131 -0.86 25.72 5.68
CA THR A 131 -0.73 25.69 4.22
C THR A 131 0.23 26.78 3.74
N GLU A 132 0.15 27.99 4.30
CA GLU A 132 1.10 29.07 4.02
C GLU A 132 2.54 28.63 4.36
N LYS A 133 2.74 27.98 5.50
CA LYS A 133 4.04 27.43 5.89
C LYS A 133 4.51 26.32 4.95
N LEU A 134 3.63 25.40 4.58
CA LEU A 134 3.93 24.34 3.62
C LEU A 134 4.30 24.91 2.25
N LYS A 135 3.60 25.95 1.79
CA LYS A 135 3.91 26.62 0.52
C LYS A 135 5.31 27.23 0.53
N SER A 136 5.73 27.83 1.66
CA SER A 136 7.12 28.31 1.82
C SER A 136 8.17 27.18 1.82
N LEU A 137 7.77 25.95 2.19
CA LEU A 137 8.62 24.76 2.21
C LEU A 137 8.58 23.97 0.89
N ALA A 138 7.63 24.25 0.00
CA ALA A 138 7.44 23.52 -1.25
C ALA A 138 8.69 23.37 -2.12
N PRO A 139 9.63 24.34 -2.19
CA PRO A 139 10.91 24.14 -2.91
C PRO A 139 11.73 22.94 -2.40
N LYS A 140 11.56 22.53 -1.14
CA LYS A 140 12.22 21.36 -0.54
C LYS A 140 11.55 20.04 -0.94
N PHE A 141 10.38 20.05 -1.59
CA PHE A 141 9.64 18.86 -1.99
C PHE A 141 10.27 18.09 -3.17
N LYS A 142 11.41 18.52 -3.72
CA LYS A 142 12.17 17.71 -4.70
C LYS A 142 12.54 16.31 -4.20
N ASN A 143 12.64 16.13 -2.88
CA ASN A 143 12.92 14.84 -2.23
C ASN A 143 11.67 14.16 -1.64
N LEU A 144 10.47 14.65 -1.96
CA LEU A 144 9.20 14.15 -1.44
C LEU A 144 8.92 12.78 -2.05
N LYS A 145 8.62 11.79 -1.20
CA LYS A 145 8.27 10.45 -1.63
C LYS A 145 6.77 10.21 -1.53
N GLN A 146 6.20 10.55 -0.38
CA GLN A 146 4.84 10.19 -0.06
C GLN A 146 4.14 11.31 0.70
N ILE A 147 2.83 11.44 0.48
CA ILE A 147 1.93 12.28 1.25
C ILE A 147 0.83 11.38 1.80
N GLU A 148 0.54 11.50 3.08
CA GLU A 148 -0.53 10.77 3.76
C GLU A 148 -1.48 11.75 4.43
N GLY A 149 -2.78 11.60 4.27
CA GLY A 149 -3.73 12.54 4.86
C GLY A 149 -5.10 11.99 5.17
N GLU A 150 -5.83 12.72 5.99
CA GLU A 150 -7.22 12.43 6.33
C GLU A 150 -8.04 13.73 6.37
N PHE A 151 -9.20 13.74 5.72
CA PHE A 151 -10.23 14.78 5.80
C PHE A 151 -11.55 14.11 6.19
N ILE A 152 -11.69 13.82 7.49
CA ILE A 152 -12.79 13.00 8.02
C ILE A 152 -13.73 13.84 8.86
N SER A 153 -14.99 13.91 8.47
CA SER A 153 -16.06 14.51 9.25
C SER A 153 -16.83 13.46 10.08
N PRO A 154 -17.44 13.86 11.21
CA PRO A 154 -18.28 12.96 12.00
C PRO A 154 -19.46 12.44 11.18
N ILE A 155 -19.75 11.13 11.24
CA ILE A 155 -20.82 10.50 10.44
C ILE A 155 -22.20 11.09 10.69
N ALA A 156 -22.44 11.64 11.89
CA ALA A 156 -23.68 12.33 12.25
C ALA A 156 -23.95 13.61 11.43
N THR A 157 -22.92 14.16 10.76
CA THR A 157 -23.07 15.36 9.91
C THR A 157 -23.22 15.01 8.43
N TYR A 158 -23.44 13.74 8.08
CA TYR A 158 -23.59 13.33 6.68
C TYR A 158 -25.00 13.66 6.18
N GLU A 159 -25.07 14.55 5.18
CA GLU A 159 -26.34 15.04 4.61
C GLU A 159 -26.60 14.47 3.20
N GLY A 160 -25.91 13.40 2.79
CA GLY A 160 -26.11 12.78 1.48
C GLY A 160 -25.22 13.30 0.35
N TYR A 161 -24.30 14.22 0.64
CA TYR A 161 -23.37 14.77 -0.35
C TYR A 161 -22.26 13.78 -0.74
N ASP A 162 -21.72 13.93 -1.95
CA ASP A 162 -20.57 13.16 -2.42
C ASP A 162 -19.30 13.54 -1.63
N PRO A 163 -18.61 12.57 -0.97
CA PRO A 163 -17.38 12.85 -0.23
C PRO A 163 -16.30 13.57 -1.04
N LEU A 164 -16.16 13.25 -2.33
CA LEU A 164 -15.10 13.82 -3.16
C LEU A 164 -15.38 15.27 -3.57
N LEU A 165 -16.64 15.71 -3.59
CA LEU A 165 -17.02 17.10 -3.86
C LEU A 165 -17.08 17.93 -2.59
N GLU A 166 -17.70 17.41 -1.53
CA GLU A 166 -17.89 18.17 -0.31
C GLU A 166 -16.56 18.34 0.45
N GLU A 167 -15.73 17.29 0.52
CA GLU A 167 -14.47 17.30 1.28
C GLU A 167 -13.24 17.46 0.37
N LEU A 168 -13.39 18.14 -0.77
CA LEU A 168 -12.37 18.26 -1.85
C LEU A 168 -11.08 19.00 -1.46
N HIS A 169 -10.97 19.51 -0.24
CA HIS A 169 -9.95 20.46 0.18
C HIS A 169 -8.51 19.96 -0.01
N TRP A 170 -8.24 18.66 0.13
CA TRP A 170 -6.90 18.11 -0.10
C TRP A 170 -6.50 18.06 -1.58
N PHE A 171 -7.45 17.94 -2.51
CA PHE A 171 -7.14 18.12 -3.93
C PHE A 171 -6.65 19.54 -4.19
N ASP A 172 -7.35 20.53 -3.63
CA ASP A 172 -6.99 21.94 -3.76
C ASP A 172 -5.66 22.30 -3.09
N VAL A 173 -5.44 21.84 -1.84
CA VAL A 173 -4.18 22.14 -1.13
C VAL A 173 -2.99 21.54 -1.85
N LEU A 174 -3.10 20.30 -2.35
CA LEU A 174 -1.99 19.68 -3.08
C LEU A 174 -1.75 20.35 -4.44
N ASP A 175 -2.81 20.75 -5.15
CA ASP A 175 -2.71 21.57 -6.35
C ASP A 175 -2.02 22.91 -6.07
N TYR A 176 -2.40 23.58 -4.97
CA TYR A 176 -1.78 24.84 -4.56
C TYR A 176 -0.29 24.67 -4.22
N LEU A 177 0.10 23.57 -3.58
CA LEU A 177 1.48 23.30 -3.21
C LEU A 177 2.36 22.97 -4.42
N PHE A 178 1.88 22.10 -5.32
CA PHE A 178 2.67 21.61 -6.45
C PHE A 178 2.55 22.45 -7.72
N GLY A 179 1.40 23.07 -7.97
CA GLY A 179 1.13 23.82 -9.19
C GLY A 179 0.96 22.95 -10.44
N GLU A 180 0.82 21.63 -10.28
CA GLU A 180 0.64 20.67 -11.38
C GLU A 180 -0.40 19.60 -11.02
N LYS A 181 -1.09 19.07 -12.04
CA LYS A 181 -2.09 18.00 -11.86
C LYS A 181 -1.40 16.64 -11.65
N PRO A 182 -2.01 15.71 -10.90
CA PRO A 182 -1.52 14.34 -10.83
C PRO A 182 -1.60 13.65 -12.22
N LYS A 183 -0.61 12.81 -12.52
CA LYS A 183 -0.54 12.01 -13.76
C LYS A 183 -1.32 10.70 -13.67
N VAL A 184 -1.56 10.20 -12.46
CA VAL A 184 -2.41 9.04 -12.19
C VAL A 184 -3.34 9.38 -11.04
N ILE A 185 -4.60 8.99 -11.19
CA ILE A 185 -5.62 9.10 -10.17
C ILE A 185 -6.28 7.73 -10.04
N TRP A 186 -6.48 7.28 -8.80
CA TRP A 186 -7.18 6.05 -8.49
C TRP A 186 -7.88 6.20 -7.16
N SER A 187 -9.09 5.66 -7.01
CA SER A 187 -9.77 5.67 -5.72
C SER A 187 -10.49 4.36 -5.42
N LYS A 188 -10.74 4.12 -4.13
CA LYS A 188 -11.61 3.05 -3.64
C LYS A 188 -12.42 3.57 -2.46
N GLY A 189 -13.47 2.86 -2.07
CA GLY A 189 -14.18 3.16 -0.82
C GLY A 189 -15.68 2.97 -0.94
N THR A 190 -16.39 3.51 0.04
CA THR A 190 -17.84 3.41 0.17
C THR A 190 -18.51 4.71 -0.29
N LYS A 191 -19.82 4.84 -0.08
CA LYS A 191 -20.53 6.11 -0.27
C LYS A 191 -20.18 7.17 0.79
N TYR A 192 -19.68 6.75 1.95
CA TYR A 192 -19.35 7.67 3.06
C TYR A 192 -17.88 8.06 3.08
N LEU A 193 -16.98 7.15 2.68
CA LEU A 193 -15.54 7.33 2.82
C LEU A 193 -14.83 6.87 1.55
N LYS A 194 -13.90 7.70 1.06
CA LYS A 194 -13.08 7.42 -0.11
C LYS A 194 -11.60 7.43 0.26
N ASP A 195 -10.88 6.40 -0.15
CA ASP A 195 -9.42 6.36 -0.17
C ASP A 195 -8.97 6.78 -1.57
N VAL A 196 -8.21 7.86 -1.67
CA VAL A 196 -7.76 8.47 -2.92
C VAL A 196 -6.25 8.34 -3.04
N TYR A 197 -5.78 7.90 -4.20
CA TYR A 197 -4.38 7.74 -4.54
C TYR A 197 -4.07 8.59 -5.77
N LEU A 198 -3.11 9.49 -5.62
CA LEU A 198 -2.63 10.37 -6.68
C LEU A 198 -1.14 10.14 -6.88
N ARG A 199 -0.68 10.17 -8.13
CA ARG A 199 0.75 10.20 -8.46
C ARG A 199 1.07 11.44 -9.24
N TYR A 200 2.08 12.19 -8.80
CA TYR A 200 2.51 13.43 -9.45
C TYR A 200 3.64 13.20 -10.47
N PRO A 201 3.82 14.10 -11.45
CA PRO A 201 4.87 14.00 -12.47
C PRO A 201 6.26 13.73 -11.88
N ASN A 202 6.61 14.40 -10.78
CA ASN A 202 7.86 14.22 -10.02
C ASN A 202 8.03 12.83 -9.34
N GLY A 203 7.01 11.96 -9.37
CA GLY A 203 7.05 10.61 -8.79
C GLY A 203 6.55 10.53 -7.34
N ALA A 204 6.16 11.63 -6.72
CA ALA A 204 5.56 11.62 -5.40
C ALA A 204 4.14 11.02 -5.44
N ASP A 205 3.85 10.15 -4.48
CA ASP A 205 2.53 9.57 -4.29
C ASP A 205 1.79 10.26 -3.15
N ALA A 206 0.54 10.64 -3.36
CA ALA A 206 -0.35 11.10 -2.31
C ALA A 206 -1.44 10.06 -2.07
N HIS A 207 -1.65 9.70 -0.81
CA HIS A 207 -2.72 8.83 -0.37
C HIS A 207 -3.48 9.51 0.75
N PHE A 208 -4.77 9.76 0.56
CA PHE A 208 -5.57 10.37 1.62
C PHE A 208 -6.99 9.84 1.65
N LYS A 209 -7.58 9.86 2.85
CA LYS A 209 -8.96 9.45 3.09
C LYS A 209 -9.86 10.68 3.22
N ILE A 210 -10.96 10.73 2.49
CA ILE A 210 -11.92 11.84 2.58
C ILE A 210 -13.36 11.35 2.71
N GLY A 211 -14.13 12.07 3.53
CA GLY A 211 -15.55 11.81 3.75
C GLY A 211 -15.91 11.73 5.23
N TRP A 212 -16.80 10.81 5.58
CA TRP A 212 -17.39 10.69 6.91
C TRP A 212 -17.12 9.33 7.53
N ARG A 213 -16.71 9.34 8.80
CA ARG A 213 -16.44 8.13 9.59
C ARG A 213 -16.41 8.49 11.07
N ASN A 214 -16.94 7.60 11.91
CA ASN A 214 -16.95 7.72 13.37
C ASN A 214 -17.53 9.08 13.84
N ASP A 215 -17.19 9.50 15.05
CA ASP A 215 -17.62 10.73 15.71
C ASP A 215 -16.56 11.85 15.66
N GLN A 216 -15.32 11.53 15.28
CA GLN A 216 -14.20 12.48 15.31
C GLN A 216 -14.06 13.28 14.02
N LYS A 217 -13.70 14.55 14.18
CA LYS A 217 -13.26 15.42 13.08
C LYS A 217 -11.73 15.33 12.93
N ILE A 218 -11.24 14.87 11.78
CA ILE A 218 -9.80 14.72 11.49
C ILE A 218 -9.45 15.55 10.26
N ARG A 219 -8.38 16.33 10.35
CA ARG A 219 -7.84 17.14 9.25
C ARG A 219 -6.31 17.08 9.28
N THR A 220 -5.73 16.06 8.65
CA THR A 220 -4.27 15.84 8.68
C THR A 220 -3.67 15.74 7.29
N LEU A 221 -2.43 16.20 7.15
CA LEU A 221 -1.62 16.04 5.95
C LEU A 221 -0.15 15.89 6.33
N ASN A 222 0.44 14.75 6.01
CA ASN A 222 1.78 14.35 6.42
C ASN A 222 2.65 14.15 5.18
N PHE A 223 3.84 14.74 5.17
CA PHE A 223 4.77 14.68 4.05
C PHE A 223 5.99 13.86 4.46
N VAL A 224 6.26 12.78 3.72
CA VAL A 224 7.39 11.89 3.94
C VAL A 224 8.46 12.17 2.90
N MET A 225 9.59 12.69 3.37
CA MET A 225 10.75 13.02 2.56
C MET A 225 11.73 11.84 2.51
N SER A 226 12.67 11.90 1.58
CA SER A 226 13.83 11.00 1.57
C SER A 226 14.64 11.07 2.88
N GLY A 227 15.11 9.92 3.36
CA GLY A 227 15.84 9.82 4.65
C GLY A 227 14.92 9.86 5.88
N ASP A 228 13.66 9.43 5.73
CA ASP A 228 12.65 9.27 6.79
C ASP A 228 12.27 10.54 7.58
N LYS A 229 12.63 11.73 7.06
CA LYS A 229 12.16 13.00 7.59
C LYS A 229 10.66 13.17 7.28
N LYS A 230 9.88 13.54 8.29
CA LYS A 230 8.43 13.73 8.17
C LYS A 230 8.02 15.14 8.59
N ILE A 231 7.10 15.74 7.85
CA ILE A 231 6.36 16.93 8.27
C ILE A 231 4.94 16.47 8.58
N ILE A 232 4.49 16.66 9.82
CA ILE A 232 3.16 16.24 10.28
C ILE A 232 2.31 17.49 10.45
N CYS A 233 1.18 17.57 9.75
CA CYS A 233 0.29 18.73 9.82
C CYS A 233 -1.06 18.31 10.38
N ASP A 234 -1.50 19.01 11.41
CA ASP A 234 -2.82 18.87 12.02
C ASP A 234 -3.55 20.21 11.91
N PHE A 235 -4.52 20.26 11.00
CA PHE A 235 -5.34 21.43 10.67
C PHE A 235 -6.54 21.61 11.61
N THR A 236 -6.69 20.78 12.64
CA THR A 236 -7.73 20.96 13.66
C THR A 236 -7.28 21.89 14.78
N ARG A 237 -5.98 22.19 14.86
CA ARG A 237 -5.42 23.07 15.89
C ARG A 237 -5.96 24.49 15.76
N PRO A 238 -6.20 25.20 16.88
CA PRO A 238 -6.62 26.60 16.85
C PRO A 238 -5.65 27.48 16.05
N VAL A 239 -6.21 28.41 15.30
CA VAL A 239 -5.47 29.39 14.49
C VAL A 239 -5.66 30.78 15.06
N THR A 240 -4.60 31.60 15.01
CA THR A 240 -4.63 32.99 15.50
C THR A 240 -5.35 33.94 14.56
N VAL A 241 -5.34 33.65 13.26
CA VAL A 241 -6.05 34.43 12.24
C VAL A 241 -7.04 33.52 11.53
N GLU A 242 -8.32 33.93 11.49
CA GLU A 242 -9.39 33.19 10.83
C GLU A 242 -9.14 33.13 9.30
N PRO A 243 -9.01 31.93 8.70
CA PRO A 243 -8.73 31.78 7.26
C PRO A 243 -9.79 32.45 6.36
N LEU A 244 -11.06 32.38 6.73
CA LEU A 244 -12.15 33.03 5.99
C LEU A 244 -11.99 34.56 5.91
N ALA A 245 -11.52 35.18 6.99
CA ALA A 245 -11.28 36.63 7.01
C ALA A 245 -10.17 37.02 6.02
N LYS A 246 -9.11 36.20 5.91
CA LYS A 246 -8.03 36.39 4.91
C LYS A 246 -8.55 36.20 3.50
N GLU A 247 -9.35 35.17 3.27
CA GLU A 247 -9.93 34.84 1.97
C GLU A 247 -10.84 35.96 1.44
N LEU A 248 -11.75 36.46 2.26
CA LEU A 248 -12.62 37.60 1.89
C LEU A 248 -11.83 38.90 1.72
N THR A 249 -10.79 39.12 2.54
CA THR A 249 -9.90 40.28 2.37
C THR A 249 -9.16 40.23 1.02
N LEU A 250 -8.67 39.05 0.61
CA LEU A 250 -8.06 38.87 -0.71
C LEU A 250 -9.05 39.21 -1.83
N PHE A 251 -10.30 38.74 -1.73
CA PHE A 251 -11.32 39.05 -2.73
C PHE A 251 -11.57 40.55 -2.87
N ILE A 252 -11.71 41.27 -1.76
CA ILE A 252 -11.87 42.74 -1.75
C ILE A 252 -10.66 43.45 -2.37
N ASP A 253 -9.47 42.97 -2.07
CA ASP A 253 -8.22 43.50 -2.63
C ASP A 253 -8.16 43.35 -4.15
N ILE A 254 -8.62 42.22 -4.68
CA ILE A 254 -8.73 41.98 -6.13
C ILE A 254 -9.76 42.94 -6.75
N LEU A 255 -10.93 43.12 -6.12
CA LEU A 255 -11.96 44.08 -6.58
C LEU A 255 -11.45 45.53 -6.59
N ARG A 256 -10.46 45.85 -5.75
CA ARG A 256 -9.77 47.15 -5.72
C ARG A 256 -8.65 47.27 -6.75
N GLY A 257 -8.44 46.25 -7.58
CA GLY A 257 -7.46 46.23 -8.66
C GLY A 257 -6.07 45.74 -8.25
N ARG A 258 -5.88 45.15 -7.05
CA ARG A 258 -4.60 44.53 -6.69
C ARG A 258 -4.38 43.29 -7.57
N LYS A 259 -3.22 43.23 -8.24
CA LYS A 259 -2.79 42.07 -9.04
C LYS A 259 -2.15 41.02 -8.14
N ILE A 260 -2.96 40.17 -7.53
CA ILE A 260 -2.53 39.09 -6.62
C ILE A 260 -3.08 37.76 -7.18
N SER A 261 -2.35 36.66 -7.00
CA SER A 261 -2.85 35.32 -7.36
C SER A 261 -3.95 34.87 -6.40
N TYR A 262 -5.01 34.25 -6.93
CA TYR A 262 -6.15 33.76 -6.17
C TYR A 262 -6.68 32.46 -6.78
N PRO A 263 -7.46 31.65 -6.03
CA PRO A 263 -8.19 30.50 -6.57
C PRO A 263 -9.28 30.97 -7.55
N ASP A 264 -8.90 31.17 -8.80
CA ASP A 264 -9.81 31.64 -9.85
C ASP A 264 -10.65 30.49 -10.45
N GLY A 265 -11.48 30.80 -11.45
CA GLY A 265 -12.27 29.81 -12.17
C GLY A 265 -11.44 28.74 -12.89
N GLU A 266 -10.20 29.03 -13.29
CA GLU A 266 -9.29 28.03 -13.89
C GLU A 266 -8.86 26.99 -12.86
N ILE A 267 -8.46 27.46 -11.68
CA ILE A 267 -8.15 26.60 -10.54
C ILE A 267 -9.37 25.79 -10.14
N GLY A 268 -10.53 26.44 -9.98
CA GLY A 268 -11.77 25.75 -9.63
C GLY A 268 -12.11 24.63 -10.61
N ALA A 269 -12.07 24.90 -11.92
CA ALA A 269 -12.33 23.89 -12.95
C ALA A 269 -11.33 22.73 -12.88
N ARG A 270 -10.03 23.04 -12.71
CA ARG A 270 -8.99 22.03 -12.55
C ARG A 270 -9.22 21.12 -11.34
N ILE A 271 -9.66 21.64 -10.20
CA ILE A 271 -9.96 20.81 -9.04
C ILE A 271 -11.15 19.88 -9.29
N ILE A 272 -12.20 20.38 -9.94
CA ILE A 272 -13.36 19.54 -10.29
C ILE A 272 -12.98 18.46 -11.30
N GLU A 273 -12.11 18.73 -12.27
CA GLU A 273 -11.57 17.71 -13.17
C GLU A 273 -10.81 16.60 -12.42
N ILE A 274 -10.02 16.95 -11.41
CA ILE A 274 -9.30 15.96 -10.58
C ILE A 274 -10.30 15.13 -9.76
N VAL A 275 -11.31 15.77 -9.17
CA VAL A 275 -12.38 15.12 -8.39
C VAL A 275 -13.18 14.16 -9.28
N GLU A 276 -13.55 14.60 -10.48
CA GLU A 276 -14.31 13.79 -11.44
C GLU A 276 -13.49 12.59 -11.94
N ALA A 277 -12.21 12.79 -12.25
CA ALA A 277 -11.30 11.70 -12.57
C ALA A 277 -11.17 10.71 -11.40
N ALA A 278 -11.14 11.19 -10.15
CA ALA A 278 -11.14 10.33 -8.97
C ALA A 278 -12.44 9.51 -8.85
N LYS A 279 -13.60 10.08 -9.20
CA LYS A 279 -14.88 9.36 -9.28
C LYS A 279 -14.86 8.26 -10.34
N GLN A 280 -14.31 8.55 -11.52
CA GLN A 280 -14.26 7.63 -12.65
C GLN A 280 -13.24 6.50 -12.47
N SER A 281 -12.10 6.78 -11.82
CA SER A 281 -11.03 5.82 -11.53
C SER A 281 -11.32 4.87 -10.35
N GLN A 282 -12.59 4.76 -9.95
CA GLN A 282 -12.97 3.95 -8.80
C GLN A 282 -12.74 2.47 -9.08
N ARG A 283 -12.03 1.81 -8.17
CA ARG A 283 -11.89 0.35 -8.22
C ARG A 283 -13.29 -0.28 -8.23
N PRO A 284 -13.59 -1.16 -9.20
CA PRO A 284 -14.87 -1.83 -9.25
C PRO A 284 -15.05 -2.74 -8.02
N LYS A 285 -16.31 -3.08 -7.69
CA LYS A 285 -16.64 -4.01 -6.60
C LYS A 285 -16.00 -5.39 -6.79
N THR A 286 -15.90 -5.83 -8.05
CA THR A 286 -15.30 -7.11 -8.46
C THR A 286 -14.06 -6.84 -9.33
N PRO A 287 -12.93 -6.44 -8.74
CA PRO A 287 -11.71 -6.15 -9.49
C PRO A 287 -11.11 -7.39 -10.13
N SER A 288 -10.56 -7.20 -11.33
CA SER A 288 -9.64 -8.15 -11.96
C SER A 288 -8.28 -8.12 -11.25
N VAL A 289 -7.74 -9.29 -10.91
CA VAL A 289 -6.50 -9.42 -10.14
C VAL A 289 -5.46 -10.19 -10.94
N ALA A 290 -4.31 -9.57 -11.22
CA ALA A 290 -3.14 -10.30 -11.70
C ALA A 290 -2.25 -10.72 -10.53
N ILE A 291 -1.69 -11.92 -10.59
CA ILE A 291 -0.69 -12.42 -9.65
C ILE A 291 0.54 -12.85 -10.43
N ILE A 292 1.70 -12.29 -10.08
CA ILE A 292 2.97 -12.53 -10.77
C ILE A 292 3.82 -13.47 -9.92
N GLY A 293 4.07 -14.68 -10.45
CA GLY A 293 4.88 -15.74 -9.82
C GLY A 293 4.04 -16.89 -9.29
N GLY A 294 4.17 -18.07 -9.90
CA GLY A 294 3.49 -19.32 -9.55
C GLY A 294 4.23 -20.16 -8.51
N GLY A 295 5.04 -19.54 -7.67
CA GLY A 295 5.53 -20.15 -6.43
C GLY A 295 4.40 -20.33 -5.40
N ILE A 296 4.70 -20.95 -4.27
CA ILE A 296 3.67 -21.25 -3.25
C ILE A 296 2.88 -20.01 -2.81
N PHE A 297 3.53 -18.86 -2.64
CA PHE A 297 2.82 -17.63 -2.24
C PHE A 297 1.84 -17.12 -3.30
N GLY A 298 2.26 -17.03 -4.56
CA GLY A 298 1.36 -16.55 -5.62
C GLY A 298 0.26 -17.56 -5.95
N ALA A 299 0.58 -18.85 -5.93
CA ALA A 299 -0.41 -19.91 -6.12
C ALA A 299 -1.45 -19.96 -4.99
N THR A 300 -1.02 -19.89 -3.73
CA THR A 300 -1.93 -19.80 -2.58
C THR A 300 -2.77 -18.52 -2.62
N ALA A 301 -2.18 -17.38 -3.01
CA ALA A 301 -2.91 -16.14 -3.20
C ALA A 301 -3.99 -16.29 -4.28
N ALA A 302 -3.68 -16.92 -5.41
CA ALA A 302 -4.65 -17.19 -6.47
C ALA A 302 -5.80 -18.08 -5.99
N ILE A 303 -5.50 -19.16 -5.26
CA ILE A 303 -6.53 -20.06 -4.71
C ILE A 303 -7.48 -19.30 -3.77
N ILE A 304 -6.96 -18.50 -2.85
CA ILE A 304 -7.75 -17.82 -1.82
C ILE A 304 -8.53 -16.64 -2.38
N ILE A 305 -7.88 -15.81 -3.21
CA ILE A 305 -8.49 -14.61 -3.80
C ILE A 305 -9.47 -14.99 -4.91
N GLY A 306 -9.16 -16.04 -5.67
CA GLY A 306 -10.03 -16.59 -6.71
C GLY A 306 -11.40 -17.03 -6.21
N LYS A 307 -11.57 -17.31 -4.90
CA LYS A 307 -12.89 -17.59 -4.33
C LYS A 307 -13.85 -16.40 -4.40
N TYR A 308 -13.34 -15.19 -4.60
CA TYR A 308 -14.11 -13.94 -4.53
C TYR A 308 -13.97 -13.06 -5.77
N PHE A 309 -12.85 -13.17 -6.49
CA PHE A 309 -12.50 -12.26 -7.58
C PHE A 309 -11.91 -13.00 -8.78
N PRO A 310 -12.07 -12.49 -10.00
CA PRO A 310 -11.39 -13.02 -11.18
C PRO A 310 -9.88 -12.80 -11.07
N VAL A 311 -9.11 -13.89 -11.16
CA VAL A 311 -7.65 -13.91 -10.99
C VAL A 311 -6.97 -14.46 -12.23
N THR A 312 -5.91 -13.80 -12.69
CA THR A 312 -4.94 -14.38 -13.63
C THR A 312 -3.60 -14.60 -12.92
N LEU A 313 -3.15 -15.85 -12.84
CA LEU A 313 -1.85 -16.22 -12.26
C LEU A 313 -0.83 -16.44 -13.38
N PHE A 314 0.21 -15.61 -13.43
CA PHE A 314 1.30 -15.69 -14.39
C PHE A 314 2.52 -16.41 -13.80
N GLU A 315 3.03 -17.40 -14.52
CA GLU A 315 4.27 -18.12 -14.20
C GLU A 315 5.15 -18.22 -15.44
N LYS A 316 6.41 -17.78 -15.32
CA LYS A 316 7.38 -17.79 -16.41
C LYS A 316 7.82 -19.21 -16.79
N LYS A 317 7.74 -20.17 -15.88
CA LYS A 317 8.11 -21.57 -16.10
C LYS A 317 6.92 -22.38 -16.65
N SER A 318 7.22 -23.56 -17.14
CA SER A 318 6.23 -24.53 -17.62
C SER A 318 5.45 -25.22 -16.49
N GLY A 319 5.74 -24.91 -15.22
CA GLY A 319 5.05 -25.51 -14.09
C GLY A 319 5.19 -24.70 -12.80
N LEU A 320 4.24 -24.92 -11.90
CA LEU A 320 4.17 -24.26 -10.61
C LEU A 320 5.25 -24.75 -9.62
N LEU A 321 5.53 -23.91 -8.63
CA LEU A 321 6.42 -24.18 -7.50
C LEU A 321 7.86 -24.58 -7.90
N ALA A 322 8.30 -24.21 -9.11
CA ALA A 322 9.51 -24.79 -9.72
C ALA A 322 10.86 -24.18 -9.29
N GLU A 323 10.87 -23.04 -8.59
CA GLU A 323 12.10 -22.38 -8.14
C GLU A 323 12.22 -22.42 -6.60
N ALA A 324 12.02 -21.29 -5.89
CA ALA A 324 12.23 -21.23 -4.45
C ALA A 324 11.34 -22.17 -3.63
N SER A 325 10.15 -22.53 -4.14
CA SER A 325 9.27 -23.52 -3.49
C SER A 325 9.79 -24.96 -3.61
N LEU A 326 10.56 -25.27 -4.66
CA LEU A 326 11.25 -26.54 -4.85
C LEU A 326 12.57 -26.56 -4.05
N ALA A 327 13.39 -25.53 -4.22
CA ALA A 327 14.74 -25.49 -3.67
C ALA A 327 14.76 -24.92 -2.24
N ASN A 328 14.16 -25.66 -1.29
CA ASN A 328 14.20 -25.37 0.14
C ASN A 328 14.20 -26.68 0.97
N GLN A 329 14.29 -26.55 2.29
CA GLN A 329 14.40 -27.70 3.22
C GLN A 329 13.05 -28.33 3.61
N TYR A 330 11.95 -27.93 2.98
CA TYR A 330 10.60 -28.47 3.21
C TYR A 330 10.10 -28.45 4.67
N ARG A 331 10.72 -27.63 5.52
CA ARG A 331 10.40 -27.57 6.94
C ARG A 331 9.02 -26.93 7.14
N HIS A 332 8.18 -27.56 7.95
CA HIS A 332 6.89 -26.98 8.32
C HIS A 332 7.01 -25.76 9.24
N HIS A 333 8.13 -25.61 9.97
CA HIS A 333 8.39 -24.53 10.93
C HIS A 333 7.37 -24.50 12.09
N TYR A 334 7.77 -25.00 13.25
CA TYR A 334 7.00 -24.92 14.49
C TYR A 334 7.52 -23.82 15.43
N GLY A 335 8.65 -23.18 15.09
CA GLY A 335 9.25 -22.07 15.85
C GLY A 335 10.64 -22.39 16.41
N TYR A 336 11.00 -23.67 16.54
CA TYR A 336 12.29 -24.10 17.11
C TYR A 336 13.54 -23.54 16.39
N HIS A 337 13.42 -23.17 15.11
CA HIS A 337 14.52 -22.61 14.33
C HIS A 337 14.82 -21.13 14.63
N TYR A 338 14.03 -20.47 15.48
CA TYR A 338 14.13 -19.04 15.73
C TYR A 338 14.30 -18.72 17.23
N PRO A 339 15.26 -19.34 17.94
CA PRO A 339 15.37 -19.20 19.39
C PRO A 339 15.72 -17.78 19.86
N ARG A 340 16.15 -16.89 18.97
CA ARG A 340 16.50 -15.50 19.28
C ARG A 340 15.45 -14.49 18.77
N SER A 341 14.33 -14.95 18.19
CA SER A 341 13.23 -14.09 17.73
C SER A 341 11.86 -14.61 18.20
N PRO A 342 11.40 -14.20 19.39
CA PRO A 342 10.05 -14.49 19.90
C PRO A 342 8.93 -14.08 18.94
N GLU A 343 9.10 -12.94 18.25
CA GLU A 343 8.13 -12.41 17.29
C GLU A 343 7.96 -13.37 16.11
N THR A 344 9.07 -13.95 15.63
CA THR A 344 9.06 -14.93 14.54
C THR A 344 8.40 -16.24 15.00
N ILE A 345 8.63 -16.68 16.25
CA ILE A 345 7.95 -17.85 16.82
C ILE A 345 6.44 -17.63 16.88
N GLN A 346 6.02 -16.45 17.33
CA GLN A 346 4.61 -16.08 17.42
C GLN A 346 3.92 -16.09 16.06
N GLU A 347 4.53 -15.46 15.05
CA GLU A 347 4.02 -15.42 13.68
C GLU A 347 3.89 -16.83 13.09
N VAL A 348 4.91 -17.67 13.30
CA VAL A 348 4.91 -19.08 12.85
C VAL A 348 3.75 -19.84 13.48
N ARG A 349 3.54 -19.70 14.79
CA ARG A 349 2.47 -20.38 15.52
C ARG A 349 1.08 -20.03 14.98
N GLU A 350 0.85 -18.75 14.67
CA GLU A 350 -0.41 -18.26 14.09
C GLU A 350 -0.60 -18.78 12.66
N ALA A 351 0.42 -18.63 11.81
CA ALA A 351 0.39 -19.04 10.41
C ALA A 351 0.25 -20.56 10.23
N ARG A 352 0.74 -21.35 11.19
CA ARG A 352 0.69 -22.81 11.15
C ARG A 352 -0.74 -23.34 11.00
N ARG A 353 -1.68 -22.83 11.81
CA ARG A 353 -3.09 -23.24 11.77
C ARG A 353 -3.71 -22.94 10.40
N ASP A 354 -3.42 -21.77 9.87
CA ASP A 354 -3.87 -21.32 8.56
C ASP A 354 -3.33 -22.23 7.44
N PHE A 355 -2.03 -22.55 7.46
CA PHE A 355 -1.44 -23.45 6.48
C PHE A 355 -2.02 -24.86 6.57
N GLU A 356 -2.11 -25.41 7.78
CA GLU A 356 -2.67 -26.74 8.03
C GLU A 356 -4.14 -26.83 7.61
N SER A 357 -4.92 -25.75 7.66
CA SER A 357 -6.31 -25.75 7.20
C SER A 357 -6.47 -25.95 5.69
N VAL A 358 -5.44 -25.62 4.90
CA VAL A 358 -5.46 -25.69 3.43
C VAL A 358 -4.64 -26.86 2.91
N TYR A 359 -3.50 -27.15 3.54
CA TYR A 359 -2.49 -28.05 3.00
C TYR A 359 -2.15 -29.24 3.91
N ARG A 360 -3.06 -29.62 4.82
CA ARG A 360 -2.86 -30.76 5.75
C ARG A 360 -2.38 -32.03 5.05
N GLU A 361 -2.96 -32.36 3.91
CA GLU A 361 -2.64 -33.56 3.11
C GLU A 361 -1.17 -33.60 2.64
N ALA A 362 -0.51 -32.45 2.52
CA ALA A 362 0.90 -32.38 2.15
C ALA A 362 1.85 -32.47 3.36
N ILE A 363 1.34 -32.41 4.59
CA ILE A 363 2.17 -32.47 5.78
C ILE A 363 2.59 -33.92 5.99
N SER A 364 3.90 -34.11 5.98
CA SER A 364 4.51 -35.41 6.17
C SER A 364 5.09 -35.49 7.57
N SER A 365 4.40 -36.29 8.38
CA SER A 365 4.78 -36.64 9.75
C SER A 365 5.00 -38.15 9.83
N GLY A 366 5.48 -38.67 10.97
CA GLY A 366 5.80 -40.10 11.13
C GLY A 366 7.29 -40.40 11.30
N PHE A 367 8.10 -39.37 11.53
CA PHE A 367 9.48 -39.51 11.98
C PHE A 367 9.75 -38.50 13.11
N PRO A 368 10.65 -38.80 14.05
CA PRO A 368 11.08 -37.85 15.06
C PRO A 368 11.95 -36.73 14.45
N SER A 369 11.71 -35.50 14.87
CA SER A 369 12.55 -34.34 14.54
C SER A 369 13.37 -33.93 15.75
N TYR A 370 14.67 -33.75 15.56
CA TYR A 370 15.62 -33.40 16.61
C TYR A 370 16.23 -32.03 16.37
N TYR A 371 16.16 -31.21 17.39
CA TYR A 371 16.86 -29.93 17.47
C TYR A 371 18.01 -30.08 18.46
N CYS A 372 19.23 -29.79 17.99
CA CYS A 372 20.43 -29.96 18.78
C CYS A 372 21.16 -28.62 18.92
N VAL A 373 21.74 -28.36 20.08
CA VAL A 373 22.60 -27.19 20.30
C VAL A 373 24.04 -27.64 20.21
N SER A 374 24.81 -27.07 19.29
CA SER A 374 26.24 -27.41 19.15
C SER A 374 26.99 -27.13 20.45
N GLN A 375 27.97 -27.98 20.79
CA GLN A 375 28.82 -27.75 21.97
C GLN A 375 29.73 -26.53 21.78
N LYS A 376 30.16 -26.26 20.54
CA LYS A 376 31.03 -25.13 20.19
C LYS A 376 30.39 -24.26 19.11
N GLY A 377 30.54 -22.94 19.23
CA GLY A 377 30.13 -21.96 18.22
C GLY A 377 28.63 -21.69 18.09
N SER A 378 27.80 -22.24 18.99
CA SER A 378 26.36 -21.93 18.99
C SER A 378 26.10 -20.55 19.59
N LEU A 379 25.25 -19.78 18.94
CA LEU A 379 24.78 -18.47 19.40
C LEU A 379 23.75 -18.57 20.54
N VAL A 380 23.30 -19.78 20.87
CA VAL A 380 22.41 -20.08 21.99
C VAL A 380 22.94 -21.27 22.79
N SER A 381 22.83 -21.20 24.12
CA SER A 381 23.13 -22.32 25.02
C SER A 381 21.95 -23.28 25.16
N ALA A 382 22.22 -24.51 25.61
CA ALA A 382 21.19 -25.50 25.94
C ALA A 382 20.11 -24.95 26.91
N LYS A 383 20.54 -24.22 27.94
CA LYS A 383 19.64 -23.61 28.93
C LYS A 383 18.75 -22.53 28.30
N GLN A 384 19.32 -21.66 27.47
CA GLN A 384 18.56 -20.64 26.74
C GLN A 384 17.55 -21.26 25.78
N PHE A 385 17.96 -22.27 25.00
CA PHE A 385 17.07 -22.93 24.04
C PHE A 385 15.86 -23.59 24.73
N LEU A 386 16.09 -24.32 25.82
CA LEU A 386 15.00 -24.93 26.60
C LEU A 386 14.08 -23.89 27.25
N LYS A 387 14.65 -22.78 27.73
CA LYS A 387 13.88 -21.66 28.27
C LYS A 387 12.94 -21.09 27.21
N VAL A 388 13.45 -20.84 26.00
CA VAL A 388 12.65 -20.35 24.87
C VAL A 388 11.55 -21.35 24.50
N CYS A 389 11.85 -22.64 24.46
CA CYS A 389 10.86 -23.67 24.19
C CYS A 389 9.73 -23.64 25.22
N LYS A 390 10.07 -23.61 26.53
CA LYS A 390 9.09 -23.56 27.61
C LYS A 390 8.23 -22.29 27.56
N GLN A 391 8.86 -21.12 27.38
CA GLN A 391 8.16 -19.83 27.34
C GLN A 391 7.18 -19.71 26.18
N ASN A 392 7.46 -20.36 25.05
CA ASN A 392 6.61 -20.29 23.85
C ASN A 392 5.69 -21.50 23.67
N GLY A 393 5.65 -22.41 24.65
CA GLY A 393 4.82 -23.62 24.57
C GLY A 393 5.25 -24.57 23.46
N LEU A 394 6.54 -24.67 23.17
CA LEU A 394 7.11 -25.58 22.17
C LEU A 394 7.51 -26.90 22.83
N PRO A 395 6.84 -28.03 22.54
CA PRO A 395 7.16 -29.33 23.13
C PRO A 395 8.58 -29.81 22.80
N ALA A 396 9.44 -29.89 23.81
CA ALA A 396 10.82 -30.34 23.67
C ALA A 396 11.16 -31.39 24.73
N LYS A 397 11.33 -32.65 24.31
CA LYS A 397 11.74 -33.75 25.19
C LYS A 397 13.21 -34.06 24.95
N ARG A 398 14.05 -34.04 26.00
CA ARG A 398 15.45 -34.47 25.89
C ARG A 398 15.50 -35.91 25.38
N ALA A 399 16.12 -36.10 24.22
CA ALA A 399 16.28 -37.39 23.56
C ALA A 399 17.26 -37.20 22.40
N TYR A 400 17.98 -38.27 22.05
CA TYR A 400 18.92 -38.27 20.94
C TYR A 400 18.36 -39.09 19.76
N PRO A 401 18.68 -38.74 18.51
CA PRO A 401 18.47 -39.64 17.39
C PRO A 401 19.43 -40.86 17.50
N PRO A 402 19.24 -41.89 16.65
CA PRO A 402 20.19 -42.98 16.50
C PRO A 402 21.63 -42.46 16.31
N LYS A 403 22.63 -43.15 16.88
CA LYS A 403 24.05 -42.69 16.85
C LYS A 403 24.58 -42.49 15.43
N ILE A 404 24.04 -43.22 14.45
CA ILE A 404 24.38 -43.03 13.04
C ILE A 404 24.02 -41.63 12.53
N PHE A 405 22.93 -41.03 13.03
CA PHE A 405 22.46 -39.70 12.60
C PHE A 405 23.16 -38.55 13.30
N LEU A 406 23.66 -38.74 14.52
CA LEU A 406 24.24 -37.65 15.32
C LEU A 406 25.44 -38.13 16.12
N ASN A 407 26.58 -37.46 15.92
CA ASN A 407 27.70 -37.53 16.83
C ASN A 407 27.37 -36.76 18.12
N ARG A 408 27.07 -37.48 19.19
CA ARG A 408 26.59 -36.91 20.46
C ARG A 408 27.63 -36.04 21.15
N ASP A 409 28.91 -36.29 20.92
CA ASP A 409 30.01 -35.53 21.54
C ASP A 409 30.13 -34.11 20.97
N THR A 410 29.47 -33.83 19.85
CA THR A 410 29.51 -32.51 19.19
C THR A 410 28.41 -31.56 19.66
N VAL A 411 27.49 -32.02 20.51
CA VAL A 411 26.31 -31.25 20.93
C VAL A 411 26.19 -31.18 22.46
N SER A 412 25.76 -30.02 22.96
CA SER A 412 25.46 -29.82 24.39
C SER A 412 24.01 -30.17 24.75
N LEU A 413 23.14 -30.29 23.75
CA LEU A 413 21.73 -30.63 23.91
C LEU A 413 21.21 -31.31 22.65
N SER A 414 20.32 -32.29 22.84
CA SER A 414 19.42 -32.78 21.79
C SER A 414 18.01 -32.91 22.37
N VAL A 415 17.03 -32.37 21.66
CA VAL A 415 15.60 -32.51 22.01
C VAL A 415 14.82 -33.05 20.84
N ARG A 416 13.95 -34.02 21.11
CA ARG A 416 12.92 -34.50 20.21
C ARG A 416 11.74 -33.53 20.23
N THR A 417 11.23 -33.23 19.05
CA THR A 417 10.14 -32.30 18.77
C THR A 417 9.11 -32.94 17.85
N PRO A 418 7.85 -32.46 17.83
CA PRO A 418 6.82 -32.93 16.92
C PRO A 418 6.89 -32.24 15.54
N GLU A 419 7.93 -31.45 15.24
CA GLU A 419 7.98 -30.69 13.98
C GLU A 419 8.00 -31.63 12.76
N ALA A 420 7.12 -31.35 11.79
CA ALA A 420 7.00 -32.09 10.55
C ALA A 420 7.73 -31.41 9.38
N VAL A 421 7.75 -32.09 8.24
CA VAL A 421 8.06 -31.50 6.93
C VAL A 421 6.80 -31.47 6.07
N TYR A 422 6.85 -30.80 4.93
CA TYR A 422 5.84 -30.95 3.89
C TYR A 422 6.41 -31.71 2.69
N ASP A 423 5.64 -32.66 2.16
CA ASP A 423 5.98 -33.34 0.92
C ASP A 423 5.73 -32.38 -0.24
N TYR A 424 6.81 -31.99 -0.92
CA TYR A 424 6.76 -31.07 -2.06
C TYR A 424 5.87 -31.58 -3.21
N LYS A 425 5.91 -32.88 -3.51
CA LYS A 425 5.12 -33.45 -4.62
C LYS A 425 3.64 -33.40 -4.28
N LYS A 426 3.27 -33.81 -3.06
CA LYS A 426 1.88 -33.70 -2.57
C LYS A 426 1.43 -32.24 -2.57
N LEU A 427 2.23 -31.33 -2.01
CA LEU A 427 1.89 -29.89 -1.99
C LEU A 427 1.65 -29.33 -3.40
N LYS A 428 2.53 -29.64 -4.35
CA LYS A 428 2.39 -29.21 -5.74
C LYS A 428 1.14 -29.79 -6.41
N ASN A 429 0.83 -31.06 -6.15
CA ASN A 429 -0.37 -31.71 -6.68
C ASN A 429 -1.65 -31.09 -6.09
N LEU A 430 -1.69 -30.85 -4.78
CA LEU A 430 -2.80 -30.16 -4.11
C LEU A 430 -3.01 -28.76 -4.70
N VAL A 431 -1.95 -27.94 -4.76
CA VAL A 431 -2.04 -26.59 -5.35
C VAL A 431 -2.55 -26.64 -6.79
N SER A 432 -2.06 -27.60 -7.59
CA SER A 432 -2.51 -27.75 -8.98
C SER A 432 -3.96 -28.24 -9.09
N ARG A 433 -4.44 -29.03 -8.13
CA ARG A 433 -5.84 -29.47 -8.02
C ARG A 433 -6.75 -28.29 -7.65
N GLU A 434 -6.40 -27.56 -6.60
CA GLU A 434 -7.15 -26.39 -6.12
C GLU A 434 -7.26 -25.29 -7.17
N LEU A 435 -6.17 -25.01 -7.91
CA LEU A 435 -6.21 -24.02 -9.00
C LEU A 435 -7.09 -24.47 -10.16
N ARG A 436 -7.04 -25.74 -10.57
CA ARG A 436 -7.89 -26.27 -11.64
C ARG A 436 -9.37 -26.30 -11.26
N GLY A 437 -9.67 -26.56 -9.99
CA GLY A 437 -11.03 -26.54 -9.47
C GLY A 437 -11.62 -25.13 -9.30
N ASN A 438 -10.82 -24.07 -9.42
CA ASN A 438 -11.27 -22.70 -9.23
C ASN A 438 -11.57 -22.01 -10.57
N GLN A 439 -12.85 -21.91 -10.92
CA GLN A 439 -13.30 -21.34 -12.20
C GLN A 439 -12.94 -19.85 -12.39
N ASN A 440 -12.71 -19.11 -11.29
CA ASN A 440 -12.31 -17.71 -11.35
C ASN A 440 -10.80 -17.53 -11.55
N VAL A 441 -10.01 -18.61 -11.56
CA VAL A 441 -8.55 -18.54 -11.70
C VAL A 441 -8.12 -18.99 -13.08
N LYS A 442 -7.56 -18.07 -13.86
CA LYS A 442 -6.87 -18.34 -15.12
C LYS A 442 -5.38 -18.52 -14.88
N LEU A 443 -4.88 -19.74 -15.04
CA LEU A 443 -3.44 -20.04 -14.95
C LEU A 443 -2.75 -19.86 -16.31
N LYS A 444 -1.68 -19.04 -16.35
CA LYS A 444 -0.84 -18.81 -17.53
C LYS A 444 0.61 -19.22 -17.25
N LEU A 445 0.97 -20.41 -17.72
CA LEU A 445 2.33 -20.94 -17.66
C LEU A 445 3.15 -20.45 -18.87
N ASN A 446 4.48 -20.51 -18.77
CA ASN A 446 5.41 -19.98 -19.78
C ASN A 446 5.09 -18.53 -20.17
N SER A 447 4.63 -17.73 -19.20
CA SER A 447 4.19 -16.35 -19.38
C SER A 447 4.98 -15.47 -18.43
N GLU A 448 6.03 -14.84 -18.93
CA GLU A 448 6.89 -13.96 -18.15
C GLU A 448 6.40 -12.52 -18.23
N ILE A 449 6.25 -11.86 -17.08
CA ILE A 449 6.01 -10.41 -17.06
C ILE A 449 7.35 -9.69 -17.22
N LEU A 450 7.47 -8.89 -18.28
CA LEU A 450 8.68 -8.12 -18.59
C LEU A 450 8.67 -6.73 -17.98
N SER A 451 7.49 -6.10 -17.93
CA SER A 451 7.28 -4.78 -17.37
C SER A 451 5.82 -4.57 -16.97
N ALA A 452 5.57 -3.54 -16.18
CA ALA A 452 4.25 -3.08 -15.81
C ALA A 452 4.18 -1.56 -15.92
N ARG A 453 3.01 -1.01 -16.27
CA ARG A 453 2.76 0.44 -16.27
C ARG A 453 1.49 0.74 -15.49
N LEU A 454 1.51 1.84 -14.75
CA LEU A 454 0.34 2.41 -14.12
C LEU A 454 -0.33 3.40 -15.11
N ASN A 455 -1.57 3.11 -15.50
CA ASN A 455 -2.37 3.93 -16.40
C ASN A 455 -2.96 5.14 -15.67
N LYS A 456 -3.45 6.13 -16.43
CA LYS A 456 -4.00 7.37 -15.88
C LYS A 456 -5.21 7.13 -14.96
N ASP A 457 -6.00 6.10 -15.28
CA ASP A 457 -7.17 5.63 -14.53
C ASP A 457 -6.82 4.68 -13.36
N GLY A 458 -5.53 4.46 -13.11
CA GLY A 458 -5.05 3.59 -12.05
C GLY A 458 -5.05 2.09 -12.37
N LYS A 459 -5.47 1.66 -13.57
CA LYS A 459 -5.27 0.28 -14.01
C LYS A 459 -3.79 -0.02 -14.26
N LYS A 460 -3.43 -1.30 -14.21
CA LYS A 460 -2.07 -1.76 -14.44
C LYS A 460 -2.04 -2.54 -15.74
N THR A 461 -1.28 -2.07 -16.72
CA THR A 461 -0.97 -2.82 -17.93
C THR A 461 0.28 -3.64 -17.68
N LEU A 462 0.20 -4.95 -17.85
CA LEU A 462 1.32 -5.88 -17.76
C LEU A 462 1.76 -6.27 -19.17
N ILE A 463 3.07 -6.18 -19.44
CA ILE A 463 3.66 -6.67 -20.69
C ILE A 463 4.14 -8.09 -20.48
N ILE A 464 3.62 -9.01 -21.28
CA ILE A 464 3.79 -10.46 -21.13
C ILE A 464 4.61 -10.97 -22.31
N ASN A 465 5.59 -11.82 -22.01
CA ASN A 465 6.33 -12.60 -22.97
C ASN A 465 5.89 -14.06 -22.90
N SER A 466 5.37 -14.57 -24.02
CA SER A 466 4.91 -15.95 -24.14
C SER A 466 6.07 -16.91 -24.48
N LYS A 467 5.80 -18.21 -24.42
CA LYS A 467 6.79 -19.28 -24.71
C LYS A 467 7.51 -19.12 -26.06
N ASN A 468 6.82 -18.63 -27.08
CA ASN A 468 7.34 -18.43 -28.44
C ASN A 468 8.05 -17.07 -28.63
N GLY A 469 8.23 -16.29 -27.56
CA GLY A 469 8.80 -14.94 -27.63
C GLY A 469 7.80 -13.85 -28.08
N SER A 470 6.52 -14.20 -28.29
CA SER A 470 5.52 -13.20 -28.63
C SER A 470 5.21 -12.32 -27.42
N LYS A 471 5.12 -11.01 -27.66
CA LYS A 471 4.77 -10.02 -26.65
C LYS A 471 3.30 -9.68 -26.75
N SER A 472 2.63 -9.63 -25.62
CA SER A 472 1.25 -9.16 -25.48
C SER A 472 1.12 -8.25 -24.26
N SER A 473 -0.04 -7.59 -24.13
CA SER A 473 -0.36 -6.76 -22.97
C SER A 473 -1.75 -7.07 -22.44
N GLU A 474 -1.89 -7.09 -21.11
CA GLU A 474 -3.17 -7.27 -20.43
C GLU A 474 -3.32 -6.26 -19.29
N GLU A 475 -4.55 -5.81 -19.05
CA GLU A 475 -4.85 -4.80 -18.02
C GLU A 475 -5.59 -5.40 -16.83
N PHE A 476 -5.26 -4.90 -15.63
CA PHE A 476 -5.84 -5.37 -14.37
C PHE A 476 -6.13 -4.22 -13.39
N ASP A 477 -7.19 -4.39 -12.60
CA ASP A 477 -7.56 -3.47 -11.53
C ASP A 477 -6.66 -3.63 -10.30
N CYS A 478 -6.04 -4.79 -10.09
CA CYS A 478 -5.14 -5.07 -8.99
C CYS A 478 -3.99 -5.98 -9.44
N VAL A 479 -2.80 -5.81 -8.85
CA VAL A 479 -1.63 -6.66 -9.15
C VAL A 479 -0.93 -7.07 -7.86
N ILE A 480 -0.67 -8.37 -7.71
CA ILE A 480 0.05 -8.95 -6.59
C ILE A 480 1.37 -9.53 -7.09
N ASN A 481 2.48 -8.98 -6.60
CA ASN A 481 3.82 -9.47 -6.87
C ASN A 481 4.22 -10.53 -5.84
N ALA A 482 4.42 -11.77 -6.31
CA ALA A 482 4.89 -12.91 -5.52
C ALA A 482 6.19 -13.51 -6.12
N THR A 483 7.00 -12.68 -6.77
CA THR A 483 8.19 -13.13 -7.53
C THR A 483 9.45 -13.36 -6.70
N TYR A 484 9.38 -13.10 -5.38
CA TYR A 484 10.46 -13.33 -4.41
C TYR A 484 11.78 -12.63 -4.78
N ALA A 485 12.69 -13.29 -5.49
CA ALA A 485 13.97 -12.71 -5.90
C ALA A 485 13.85 -11.53 -6.86
N ARG A 486 12.72 -11.40 -7.59
CA ARG A 486 12.45 -10.26 -8.49
C ARG A 486 11.53 -9.21 -7.87
N TYR A 487 11.43 -9.16 -6.54
CA TYR A 487 10.58 -8.22 -5.81
C TYR A 487 10.75 -6.78 -6.30
N ASN A 488 12.00 -6.32 -6.42
CA ASN A 488 12.30 -4.95 -6.80
C ASN A 488 12.09 -4.66 -8.30
N ASN A 489 12.08 -5.67 -9.19
CA ASN A 489 11.75 -5.42 -10.60
C ASN A 489 10.33 -4.87 -10.73
N PHE A 490 9.37 -5.47 -10.02
CA PHE A 490 8.00 -4.97 -9.96
C PHE A 490 7.91 -3.55 -9.37
N CYS A 491 8.64 -3.30 -8.28
CA CYS A 491 8.65 -1.99 -7.66
C CYS A 491 9.23 -0.93 -8.61
N ASP A 492 10.31 -1.25 -9.31
CA ASP A 492 10.96 -0.38 -10.29
C ASP A 492 10.03 -0.05 -11.47
N TRP A 493 9.36 -1.05 -12.06
CA TRP A 493 8.42 -0.86 -13.16
C TRP A 493 7.31 0.14 -12.84
N LEU A 494 6.83 0.13 -11.59
CA LEU A 494 5.72 0.95 -11.14
C LEU A 494 6.15 2.12 -10.26
N GLY A 495 7.45 2.42 -10.16
CA GLY A 495 7.97 3.55 -9.38
C GLY A 495 7.71 3.48 -7.88
N PHE A 496 7.57 2.28 -7.31
CA PHE A 496 7.40 2.07 -5.88
C PHE A 496 8.74 2.01 -5.13
N PRO A 497 8.76 2.24 -3.81
CA PRO A 497 9.98 2.15 -3.01
C PRO A 497 10.66 0.78 -3.14
N LEU A 498 11.95 0.81 -3.49
CA LEU A 498 12.79 -0.39 -3.60
C LEU A 498 13.25 -0.85 -2.22
N LYS A 499 13.28 -2.16 -1.99
CA LYS A 499 13.94 -2.75 -0.82
C LYS A 499 15.44 -2.77 -1.01
N ASN A 500 16.21 -2.49 0.05
CA ASN A 500 17.64 -2.78 0.04
C ASN A 500 17.83 -4.29 0.23
N LEU A 501 18.27 -5.00 -0.80
CA LEU A 501 18.35 -6.46 -0.80
C LEU A 501 19.78 -6.95 -1.08
N ASN A 502 20.18 -7.94 -0.30
CA ASN A 502 21.31 -8.81 -0.58
C ASN A 502 20.79 -10.10 -1.20
N PHE A 503 21.53 -10.67 -2.16
CA PHE A 503 21.17 -11.91 -2.84
C PHE A 503 22.25 -12.96 -2.60
N ARG A 504 21.84 -14.19 -2.33
CA ARG A 504 22.76 -15.32 -2.17
C ARG A 504 22.34 -16.46 -3.10
N LEU A 505 23.28 -16.95 -3.92
CA LEU A 505 23.07 -18.19 -4.65
C LEU A 505 23.30 -19.35 -3.69
N LYS A 506 22.21 -20.02 -3.29
CA LYS A 506 22.22 -21.10 -2.31
C LYS A 506 22.07 -22.46 -2.98
N GLU A 507 22.93 -23.40 -2.61
CA GLU A 507 22.86 -24.82 -2.92
C GLU A 507 22.19 -25.59 -1.79
N LEU A 508 21.31 -26.53 -2.15
CA LEU A 508 20.76 -27.54 -1.25
C LEU A 508 20.97 -28.92 -1.86
N ALA A 509 21.80 -29.74 -1.21
CA ALA A 509 22.08 -31.09 -1.68
C ALA A 509 20.90 -32.02 -1.34
N VAL A 510 20.56 -32.90 -2.28
CA VAL A 510 19.63 -34.00 -2.10
C VAL A 510 20.43 -35.29 -2.09
N VAL A 511 20.29 -36.05 -1.00
CA VAL A 511 21.06 -37.26 -0.75
C VAL A 511 20.14 -38.40 -0.41
N ARG A 512 20.57 -39.62 -0.71
CA ARG A 512 19.92 -40.84 -0.23
C ARG A 512 20.73 -41.40 0.94
N LEU A 513 20.05 -41.62 2.06
CA LEU A 513 20.66 -42.26 3.22
C LEU A 513 20.39 -43.77 3.19
N LYS A 514 21.43 -44.58 3.37
CA LYS A 514 21.36 -46.05 3.38
C LYS A 514 21.01 -46.54 4.80
N THR A 515 19.76 -46.33 5.21
CA THR A 515 19.27 -46.70 6.55
C THR A 515 17.77 -46.99 6.51
N SER A 516 17.29 -47.83 7.43
CA SER A 516 15.86 -47.98 7.75
C SER A 516 15.37 -46.94 8.76
N ASP A 517 16.25 -46.47 9.65
CA ASP A 517 15.94 -45.40 10.61
C ASP A 517 15.63 -44.08 9.88
N LYS A 518 14.63 -43.34 10.39
CA LYS A 518 14.23 -42.04 9.82
C LYS A 518 14.13 -40.98 10.90
N CYS A 519 14.87 -39.88 10.73
CA CYS A 519 14.72 -38.72 11.60
C CYS A 519 15.20 -37.44 10.92
N ALA A 520 14.67 -36.31 11.37
CA ALA A 520 15.17 -34.99 11.02
C ALA A 520 16.17 -34.53 12.08
N VAL A 521 17.30 -33.93 11.68
CA VAL A 521 18.27 -33.37 12.63
C VAL A 521 18.71 -31.97 12.19
N THR A 522 18.55 -31.02 13.09
CA THR A 522 18.94 -29.62 12.91
C THR A 522 19.92 -29.24 14.01
N ILE A 523 21.12 -28.79 13.64
CA ILE A 523 22.08 -28.22 14.58
C ILE A 523 21.88 -26.70 14.62
N MET A 524 21.58 -26.17 15.81
CA MET A 524 21.28 -24.78 16.10
C MET A 524 22.35 -24.19 17.03
N ASP A 525 22.48 -22.87 17.14
CA ASP A 525 22.17 -21.83 16.16
C ASP A 525 23.51 -21.24 15.70
N GLY A 526 23.76 -21.13 14.40
CA GLY A 526 25.08 -20.73 13.89
C GLY A 526 25.44 -21.34 12.53
N PRO A 527 26.74 -21.43 12.19
CA PRO A 527 27.23 -21.88 10.88
C PRO A 527 27.21 -23.41 10.75
N PHE A 528 26.04 -24.01 10.97
CA PHE A 528 25.87 -25.45 11.11
C PHE A 528 25.01 -26.08 10.01
N ALA A 529 24.92 -27.40 10.10
CA ALA A 529 24.22 -28.25 9.15
C ALA A 529 22.82 -28.64 9.63
N THR A 530 21.96 -28.90 8.66
CA THR A 530 20.60 -29.42 8.85
C THR A 530 20.34 -30.49 7.81
N ILE A 531 19.88 -31.65 8.27
CA ILE A 531 19.47 -32.76 7.43
C ILE A 531 18.01 -33.10 7.71
N LEU A 532 17.13 -32.98 6.70
CA LEU A 532 15.70 -33.24 6.84
C LEU A 532 15.24 -34.24 5.77
N PRO A 533 14.39 -35.22 6.12
CA PRO A 533 13.79 -36.09 5.13
C PRO A 533 12.86 -35.27 4.23
N MET A 534 12.76 -35.65 2.96
CA MET A 534 11.86 -34.99 2.01
C MET A 534 10.39 -35.38 2.21
N ASP A 535 10.14 -36.56 2.80
CA ASP A 535 8.83 -37.10 3.14
C ASP A 535 8.98 -38.25 4.17
N SER A 536 7.86 -38.84 4.57
CA SER A 536 7.75 -39.88 5.61
C SER A 536 8.06 -41.28 5.10
N HIS A 537 8.11 -41.52 3.79
CA HIS A 537 8.17 -42.87 3.19
C HIS A 537 9.52 -43.16 2.51
N GLY A 538 10.11 -42.21 1.80
CA GLY A 538 11.38 -42.35 1.08
C GLY A 538 12.63 -42.09 1.93
N ASN A 539 13.79 -42.45 1.38
CA ASN A 539 15.10 -42.29 2.03
C ASN A 539 15.88 -41.09 1.47
N LEU A 540 15.19 -40.13 0.86
CA LEU A 540 15.78 -38.91 0.33
C LEU A 540 15.73 -37.79 1.37
N TYR A 541 16.85 -37.10 1.52
CA TYR A 541 17.05 -36.04 2.48
C TYR A 541 17.57 -34.79 1.80
N THR A 542 17.15 -33.64 2.29
CA THR A 542 17.83 -32.37 2.01
C THR A 542 18.93 -32.16 3.03
N LEU A 543 20.12 -31.79 2.56
CA LEU A 543 21.23 -31.33 3.38
C LEU A 543 21.50 -29.86 3.06
N GLY A 544 21.49 -29.03 4.09
CA GLY A 544 21.95 -27.64 4.00
C GLY A 544 22.99 -27.36 5.07
N ASP A 545 24.10 -26.74 4.67
CA ASP A 545 25.15 -26.22 5.54
C ASP A 545 25.21 -24.70 5.41
N VAL A 546 25.10 -23.97 6.51
CA VAL A 546 24.95 -22.50 6.46
C VAL A 546 26.06 -21.82 5.66
N PRO A 547 27.36 -22.13 5.85
CA PRO A 547 28.44 -21.54 5.05
C PRO A 547 28.56 -22.14 3.65
N LEU A 548 28.70 -23.47 3.52
CA LEU A 548 29.04 -24.08 2.23
C LEU A 548 27.88 -24.03 1.23
N SER A 549 26.63 -23.96 1.71
CA SER A 549 25.47 -23.76 0.82
C SER A 549 25.53 -22.42 0.09
N VAL A 550 26.29 -21.42 0.51
CA VAL A 550 26.37 -20.13 -0.17
C VAL A 550 27.54 -20.11 -1.15
N HIS A 551 27.22 -20.06 -2.45
CA HIS A 551 28.23 -20.01 -3.51
C HIS A 551 28.72 -18.61 -3.80
N LYS A 552 27.77 -17.67 -3.91
CA LYS A 552 28.02 -16.28 -4.26
C LYS A 552 27.05 -15.40 -3.49
N SER A 553 27.54 -14.23 -3.06
CA SER A 553 26.75 -13.18 -2.42
C SER A 553 26.85 -11.91 -3.24
N TYR A 554 25.73 -11.21 -3.39
CA TYR A 554 25.64 -9.91 -4.03
C TYR A 554 24.99 -8.95 -3.04
N VAL A 555 25.65 -7.84 -2.75
CA VAL A 555 25.28 -6.95 -1.64
C VAL A 555 24.69 -5.65 -2.19
N ASN A 556 23.66 -5.12 -1.52
CA ASN A 556 23.02 -3.84 -1.80
C ASN A 556 22.56 -3.67 -3.26
N LEU A 557 22.01 -4.74 -3.85
CA LEU A 557 21.48 -4.67 -5.21
C LEU A 557 20.03 -4.17 -5.19
N LYS A 558 19.78 -3.10 -5.96
CA LYS A 558 18.44 -2.55 -6.18
C LYS A 558 17.57 -3.47 -7.01
N SER A 559 18.10 -4.14 -8.03
CA SER A 559 17.35 -5.13 -8.80
C SER A 559 18.28 -6.25 -9.24
N LEU A 560 17.71 -7.44 -9.44
CA LEU A 560 18.47 -8.56 -9.94
C LEU A 560 18.49 -8.50 -11.47
N SER A 561 19.64 -8.21 -12.06
CA SER A 561 19.91 -8.54 -13.45
C SER A 561 20.30 -10.02 -13.51
N LEU A 562 19.37 -10.86 -13.98
CA LEU A 562 19.56 -12.30 -14.11
C LEU A 562 20.73 -12.65 -15.04
N ASP A 563 21.14 -11.74 -15.92
CA ASP A 563 22.31 -11.89 -16.79
C ASP A 563 23.62 -12.10 -16.03
N LYS A 564 23.69 -11.67 -14.76
CA LYS A 564 24.88 -11.86 -13.91
C LYS A 564 24.96 -13.28 -13.30
N ILE A 565 23.91 -14.09 -13.40
CA ILE A 565 23.84 -15.45 -12.83
C ILE A 565 23.56 -16.46 -13.97
N ARG A 566 24.36 -16.40 -15.04
CA ARG A 566 24.15 -17.21 -16.26
C ARG A 566 24.60 -18.67 -16.15
N LYS A 567 25.50 -19.01 -15.24
CA LYS A 567 25.99 -20.39 -15.06
C LYS A 567 25.88 -20.83 -13.61
N LEU A 568 25.19 -21.95 -13.38
CA LEU A 568 25.18 -22.62 -12.09
C LEU A 568 26.60 -23.13 -11.78
N PRO A 569 27.09 -22.97 -10.55
CA PRO A 569 28.37 -23.50 -10.15
C PRO A 569 28.32 -25.03 -10.05
N ALA A 570 29.49 -25.66 -10.03
CA ALA A 570 29.59 -27.06 -9.66
C ALA A 570 29.06 -27.27 -8.23
N PRO A 571 28.31 -28.35 -7.96
CA PRO A 571 27.87 -28.71 -6.61
C PRO A 571 29.05 -28.85 -5.63
N ARG A 572 28.93 -28.31 -4.41
CA ARG A 572 29.92 -28.49 -3.32
C ARG A 572 29.60 -29.67 -2.43
N TRP A 573 29.01 -30.71 -3.02
CA TRP A 573 28.53 -31.87 -2.27
C TRP A 573 29.65 -32.53 -1.44
N GLU A 574 30.83 -32.78 -2.01
CA GLU A 574 31.92 -33.45 -1.28
C GLU A 574 32.42 -32.63 -0.08
N GLU A 575 32.59 -31.32 -0.25
CA GLU A 575 32.94 -30.40 0.84
C GLU A 575 31.85 -30.39 1.93
N MET A 576 30.57 -30.36 1.53
CA MET A 576 29.44 -30.43 2.47
C MET A 576 29.42 -31.77 3.21
N LYS A 577 29.63 -32.88 2.51
CA LYS A 577 29.67 -34.24 3.08
C LYS A 577 30.78 -34.33 4.11
N GLU A 578 31.99 -33.90 3.78
CA GLU A 578 33.14 -33.92 4.68
C GLU A 578 32.89 -33.09 5.94
N ARG A 579 32.51 -31.81 5.78
CA ARG A 579 32.24 -30.91 6.90
C ARG A 579 31.08 -31.41 7.77
N CYS A 580 29.96 -31.79 7.16
CA CYS A 580 28.75 -32.16 7.88
C CYS A 580 28.86 -33.53 8.55
N SER A 581 29.72 -34.43 8.06
CA SER A 581 29.96 -35.75 8.68
C SER A 581 30.49 -35.66 10.11
N ARG A 582 31.02 -34.49 10.52
CA ARG A 582 31.42 -34.22 11.92
C ARG A 582 30.23 -34.30 12.87
N TRP A 583 29.07 -33.78 12.45
CA TRP A 583 27.82 -33.86 13.22
C TRP A 583 26.97 -35.07 12.81
N PHE A 584 26.96 -35.45 11.52
CA PHE A 584 26.08 -36.47 10.96
C PHE A 584 26.87 -37.65 10.37
N PRO A 585 27.32 -38.63 11.18
CA PRO A 585 28.14 -39.75 10.70
C PRO A 585 27.54 -40.52 9.51
N ILE A 586 26.21 -40.60 9.42
CA ILE A 586 25.46 -41.25 8.35
C ILE A 586 25.80 -40.72 6.94
N LEU A 587 26.28 -39.47 6.84
CA LEU A 587 26.65 -38.89 5.56
C LEU A 587 27.83 -39.60 4.90
N LYS A 588 28.73 -40.26 5.66
CA LYS A 588 29.87 -40.99 5.09
C LYS A 588 29.46 -42.04 4.06
N ASN A 589 28.34 -42.73 4.32
CA ASN A 589 27.79 -43.80 3.50
C ASN A 589 26.58 -43.37 2.64
N SER A 590 26.36 -42.06 2.50
CA SER A 590 25.26 -41.51 1.71
C SER A 590 25.57 -41.48 0.21
N GLU A 591 24.52 -41.52 -0.59
CA GLU A 591 24.58 -41.38 -2.06
C GLU A 591 24.11 -39.97 -2.45
N TYR A 592 24.91 -39.26 -3.23
CA TYR A 592 24.51 -37.98 -3.81
C TYR A 592 23.55 -38.19 -4.97
N ILE A 593 22.41 -37.50 -4.93
CA ILE A 593 21.39 -37.59 -5.98
C ILE A 593 21.46 -36.38 -6.90
N LYS A 594 21.43 -35.17 -6.33
CA LYS A 594 21.51 -33.90 -7.05
C LYS A 594 21.65 -32.72 -6.10
N SER A 595 21.95 -31.55 -6.64
CA SER A 595 21.85 -30.28 -5.94
C SER A 595 20.78 -29.39 -6.56
N MET A 596 20.04 -28.70 -5.68
CA MET A 596 19.07 -27.69 -6.06
C MET A 596 19.65 -26.31 -5.77
N PHE A 597 19.52 -25.39 -6.72
CA PHE A 597 20.03 -24.03 -6.59
C PHE A 597 18.89 -23.01 -6.54
N VAL A 598 19.02 -22.02 -5.64
CA VAL A 598 18.04 -20.94 -5.49
C VAL A 598 18.74 -19.61 -5.20
N ILE A 599 18.20 -18.54 -5.74
CA ILE A 599 18.61 -17.18 -5.37
C ILE A 599 17.76 -16.73 -4.20
N LEU A 600 18.41 -16.54 -3.05
CA LEU A 600 17.78 -16.12 -1.82
C LEU A 600 17.97 -14.61 -1.62
N PRO A 601 16.92 -13.78 -1.71
CA PRO A 601 16.96 -12.39 -1.29
C PRO A 601 16.89 -12.29 0.25
N THR A 602 17.62 -11.33 0.82
CA THR A 602 17.67 -11.05 2.26
C THR A 602 17.82 -9.55 2.51
N GLU A 603 17.23 -9.02 3.58
CA GLU A 603 17.39 -7.62 3.97
C GLU A 603 18.62 -7.44 4.88
N PRO A 604 19.50 -6.44 4.64
CA PRO A 604 20.66 -6.19 5.49
C PRO A 604 20.31 -5.93 6.94
N ALA A 605 19.15 -5.31 7.22
CA ALA A 605 18.68 -5.04 8.58
C ALA A 605 18.41 -6.31 9.42
N SER A 606 18.27 -7.47 8.76
CA SER A 606 18.16 -8.77 9.44
C SER A 606 19.53 -9.44 9.66
N ALA A 607 20.65 -8.79 9.31
CA ALA A 607 21.98 -9.32 9.56
C ALA A 607 22.26 -9.31 11.07
N GLY A 608 22.51 -10.49 11.65
CA GLY A 608 22.77 -10.67 13.08
C GLY A 608 21.60 -11.23 13.88
N THR A 609 20.37 -11.19 13.35
CA THR A 609 19.20 -11.84 13.96
C THR A 609 18.82 -13.11 13.19
N ASP A 610 18.04 -13.99 13.81
CA ASP A 610 17.37 -15.12 13.15
C ASP A 610 15.94 -14.73 12.67
N ALA A 611 15.55 -13.46 12.85
CA ALA A 611 14.24 -12.96 12.45
C ALA A 611 14.07 -13.04 10.93
N ARG A 612 12.92 -13.56 10.50
CA ARG A 612 12.54 -13.63 9.08
C ARG A 612 11.06 -13.30 8.89
N PRO A 613 10.64 -12.04 9.04
CA PRO A 613 9.23 -11.69 8.98
C PRO A 613 8.64 -11.93 7.60
N THR A 614 7.35 -12.30 7.54
CA THR A 614 6.59 -12.27 6.29
C THR A 614 6.07 -10.87 6.06
N VAL A 615 6.55 -10.22 5.00
CA VAL A 615 6.16 -8.85 4.66
C VAL A 615 5.14 -8.88 3.52
N VAL A 616 3.97 -8.28 3.78
CA VAL A 616 3.00 -7.90 2.74
C VAL A 616 3.04 -6.38 2.62
N ALA A 617 3.57 -5.88 1.51
CA ALA A 617 3.65 -4.46 1.21
C ALA A 617 2.41 -3.99 0.44
N PHE A 618 1.88 -2.85 0.86
CA PHE A 618 0.74 -2.16 0.23
C PHE A 618 1.28 -0.91 -0.46
N HIS A 619 1.39 -0.96 -1.78
CA HIS A 619 2.02 0.12 -2.55
C HIS A 619 1.03 1.22 -2.98
N GLY A 620 -0.26 1.05 -2.67
CA GLY A 620 -1.33 1.87 -3.24
C GLY A 620 -1.73 1.42 -4.65
N PHE A 621 -2.70 2.10 -5.25
CA PHE A 621 -3.16 1.83 -6.62
C PHE A 621 -3.54 0.36 -6.90
N GLY A 622 -4.04 -0.37 -5.89
CA GLY A 622 -4.34 -1.81 -5.99
C GLY A 622 -3.10 -2.71 -6.20
N CYS A 623 -1.91 -2.26 -5.83
CA CYS A 623 -0.66 -3.00 -5.99
C CYS A 623 -0.14 -3.53 -4.64
N PHE A 624 0.23 -4.81 -4.64
CA PHE A 624 0.70 -5.52 -3.46
C PHE A 624 1.99 -6.27 -3.77
N SER A 625 2.83 -6.51 -2.76
CA SER A 625 3.96 -7.44 -2.89
C SER A 625 4.11 -8.31 -1.66
N ILE A 626 4.44 -9.58 -1.88
CA ILE A 626 4.71 -10.55 -0.83
C ILE A 626 6.22 -10.85 -0.81
N PHE A 627 6.83 -10.73 0.36
CA PHE A 627 8.22 -11.07 0.59
C PHE A 627 8.35 -11.94 1.83
N SER A 628 8.61 -13.24 1.63
CA SER A 628 8.82 -14.20 2.72
C SER A 628 9.56 -15.44 2.24
N GLY A 629 10.37 -15.99 3.16
CA GLY A 629 11.04 -17.28 2.98
C GLY A 629 10.37 -18.44 3.72
N LYS A 630 9.26 -18.21 4.44
CA LYS A 630 8.59 -19.21 5.29
C LYS A 630 7.30 -19.67 4.65
N VAL A 631 7.34 -20.84 4.02
CA VAL A 631 6.22 -21.38 3.23
C VAL A 631 4.90 -21.39 3.99
N ILE A 632 4.90 -21.72 5.28
CA ILE A 632 3.68 -21.76 6.11
C ILE A 632 2.93 -20.43 6.22
N THR A 633 3.56 -19.30 5.91
CA THR A 633 2.90 -17.99 5.97
C THR A 633 2.17 -17.62 4.67
N CYS A 634 2.14 -18.50 3.67
CA CYS A 634 1.51 -18.19 2.38
C CYS A 634 0.00 -17.94 2.51
N VAL A 635 -0.69 -18.70 3.35
CA VAL A 635 -2.14 -18.56 3.58
C VAL A 635 -2.45 -17.25 4.31
N SER A 636 -1.72 -16.94 5.38
CA SER A 636 -1.94 -15.71 6.15
C SER A 636 -1.61 -14.45 5.33
N ALA A 637 -0.55 -14.49 4.51
CA ALA A 637 -0.22 -13.42 3.57
C ALA A 637 -1.33 -13.19 2.55
N ALA A 638 -1.87 -14.26 1.94
CA ALA A 638 -2.98 -14.19 1.01
C ALA A 638 -4.27 -13.64 1.67
N LYS A 639 -4.62 -14.12 2.87
CA LYS A 639 -5.76 -13.61 3.65
C LYS A 639 -5.61 -12.12 3.99
N LYS A 640 -4.38 -11.65 4.25
CA LYS A 640 -4.10 -10.24 4.50
C LYS A 640 -4.38 -9.38 3.26
N ILE A 641 -3.98 -9.82 2.07
CA ILE A 641 -4.30 -9.12 0.82
C ILE A 641 -5.81 -9.18 0.52
N LEU A 642 -6.45 -10.34 0.73
CA LEU A 642 -7.89 -10.49 0.53
C LEU A 642 -8.71 -9.50 1.37
N ARG A 643 -8.29 -9.22 2.61
CA ARG A 643 -8.95 -8.22 3.48
C ARG A 643 -8.88 -6.80 2.92
N GLU A 644 -7.83 -6.44 2.19
CA GLU A 644 -7.72 -5.14 1.52
C GLU A 644 -8.49 -5.08 0.20
N LEU A 645 -8.73 -6.25 -0.41
CA LEU A 645 -9.50 -6.36 -1.64
C LEU A 645 -11.00 -6.35 -1.38
N LYS A 646 -11.47 -6.89 -0.25
CA LYS A 646 -12.84 -6.73 0.22
C LYS A 646 -13.07 -5.29 0.68
#